data_AF-F0VBU4-F1
#
_entry.id   AF-F0VBU4-F1
#
_cell.length_a   1.000
_cell.length_b   1.000
_cell.length_c   1.000
_cell.angle_alpha   90.00
_cell.angle_beta   90.00
_cell.angle_gamma   90.00
#
_symmetry.space_group_name_H-M   'P 1'
#
loop_
_entity.id
_entity.type
_entity.pdbx_description
1 polymer ?
#
loop_
_entity_poly.entity_id
_entity_poly.type
_entity_poly.pdbx_seq_one_letter_code
_entity_poly.pdbx_strand_id
1 'polypeptide(L)'
;MEKDKAEGGGLKRRPGKGHPFGGEARKKEKGGDHEGKETTVRTPEEKKPRRRCVCPRVPPRVRLVCCRILDNRIVEVALMLLTFYALFGDDVRLLATPRSADPIFDAFTSIALIAFGLEIILSCIGKKDYLFHLFFYLDVVSLLSLVLDLSSVDEAMYVWAEEGNSDAEGEVSQATLAGKAGSKVARMLRLIRLVRLIRVAKLYKNIGFSSAPRADEELREFDSFLEPEESIGMDDDLKEETEPSKRGETSENAAGEEFQSEVGKKLTEKTTRKIVFVVLALTLILPVLSEENLVTKFASEKSGLELVAEYATAAQRGENQDSWLRVYTHATLFYMNYHRKGGIGDLGGNPSHLAFFQLALPLYQTTMLDGRIYQDIPCMGFSSCSNSLVLPQEAAARLYLPEAVANGTLIVDDLGSIDELRLSEREVYTAYFCNATSADGAVGGTQKATDCDLDRVTQIRAVFDRRAGSRLQAGLSVTRTFIVCFILILGALLINRDENNLVLIPIERMMVKMNEIQNNPLAAANMSDDAALDSGKKAHAVHGKPLDDDDYSSPFRAVQALFSGKSKASSDSMETAMLEKTIIKIGGLLALGFGEAGAEIIAKNMKNADGGLNAMLDGKKLQAIFGFCDIRNFTDATEILKEKVMVFVNQIAEIVHGTVDQYSGCANKNIGDAFLLVWKFPEVEREGGVKEQLMDTATTNRLADMALVSFVKVIAGINKSQVLAEYRDIPELVQRLGTGWKVKMGFGLHVGWAIEGAIGSEFKIDASYLSPNVNMASRLEAATKQYGVYILISNELYDIMSPQAQLNCRQIDRATVKGSQVPLGLYTVDLDPGRLSVVGHPLAGASGALQNKSRLRQQRNLQKQKLWSSRTSISAMFETDPDIVTMREHLTKEFITTFRKGFSHYQAGEWHRAREIFVKTQFMLGVEDVPSTVLLTFMAGYDFVAPSDWMGFRELVEK
;
A
#
# COMPACT_ATOMS: atom_id res chain seq x y z
N MET A 1 84.42 0.92 -2.91
CA MET A 1 85.24 1.61 -1.90
C MET A 1 84.26 2.42 -1.06
N GLU A 2 83.78 1.80 0.04
CA GLU A 2 84.10 2.18 1.44
C GLU A 2 83.58 3.58 1.80
N LYS A 3 82.85 3.84 2.88
CA LYS A 3 82.23 3.08 3.99
C LYS A 3 81.51 4.13 4.87
N ASP A 4 80.45 3.72 5.58
CA ASP A 4 80.04 4.11 6.96
C ASP A 4 79.86 5.62 7.32
N LYS A 5 78.97 6.09 8.20
CA LYS A 5 78.11 5.56 9.28
C LYS A 5 77.18 6.74 9.73
N ALA A 6 75.89 6.53 9.92
CA ALA A 6 75.18 6.31 11.20
C ALA A 6 74.56 7.57 11.87
N GLU A 7 73.22 7.47 12.07
CA GLU A 7 72.37 7.88 13.21
C GLU A 7 72.50 9.32 13.78
N GLY A 8 71.46 10.10 14.08
CA GLY A 8 70.05 9.84 14.39
C GLY A 8 69.67 10.70 15.61
N GLY A 9 68.66 11.57 15.50
CA GLY A 9 68.11 12.39 16.60
C GLY A 9 67.51 13.70 16.06
N GLY A 10 66.36 14.23 16.47
CA GLY A 10 65.55 13.96 17.66
C GLY A 10 65.25 15.28 18.39
N LEU A 11 63.99 15.74 18.28
CA LEU A 11 63.23 16.60 19.21
C LEU A 11 63.48 18.13 19.37
N LYS A 12 62.36 18.86 19.14
CA LYS A 12 61.68 19.91 19.94
C LYS A 12 62.32 21.31 20.24
N ARG A 13 61.57 22.31 19.72
CA ARG A 13 60.98 23.53 20.36
C ARG A 13 61.78 24.88 20.44
N ARG A 14 61.21 25.88 19.70
CA ARG A 14 61.20 27.36 19.86
C ARG A 14 62.58 28.08 19.73
N PRO A 15 62.70 29.42 19.52
CA PRO A 15 61.77 30.57 19.64
C PRO A 15 61.80 31.52 18.39
N GLY A 16 61.11 32.67 18.30
CA GLY A 16 61.53 33.97 18.86
C GLY A 16 61.13 35.18 17.98
N LYS A 17 61.21 36.37 18.58
CA LYS A 17 60.74 37.73 18.22
C LYS A 17 61.36 38.37 16.95
N GLY A 18 60.71 39.42 16.42
CA GLY A 18 61.40 40.57 15.78
C GLY A 18 60.64 41.33 14.67
N HIS A 19 60.16 42.54 14.98
CA HIS A 19 59.76 43.66 14.08
C HIS A 19 61.02 44.39 13.49
N PRO A 20 60.96 45.55 12.76
CA PRO A 20 59.93 46.28 11.99
C PRO A 20 60.46 46.87 10.64
N PHE A 21 59.69 47.73 9.93
CA PHE A 21 60.05 48.91 9.08
C PHE A 21 58.88 49.14 8.07
N GLY A 22 58.31 50.32 7.76
CA GLY A 22 58.46 51.73 8.17
C GLY A 22 57.82 52.67 7.10
N GLY A 23 57.12 53.73 7.56
CA GLY A 23 56.79 54.99 6.82
C GLY A 23 55.59 54.98 5.86
N GLU A 24 54.81 56.06 5.65
CA GLU A 24 54.78 57.43 6.19
C GLU A 24 53.49 58.17 5.75
N ALA A 25 53.00 59.06 6.63
CA ALA A 25 52.41 60.41 6.42
C ALA A 25 51.07 60.72 5.66
N ARG A 26 50.34 61.66 6.30
CA ARG A 26 49.07 62.37 5.98
C ARG A 26 49.20 63.51 4.94
N LYS A 27 48.16 63.78 4.12
CA LYS A 27 47.33 65.03 4.14
C LYS A 27 46.22 65.07 3.07
N LYS A 28 45.18 65.84 3.42
CA LYS A 28 43.93 66.24 2.74
C LYS A 28 44.08 66.65 1.26
N GLU A 29 43.07 66.36 0.43
CA GLU A 29 42.33 67.37 -0.36
C GLU A 29 41.04 66.83 -1.02
N LYS A 30 40.23 67.78 -1.51
CA LYS A 30 38.82 67.76 -1.91
C LYS A 30 38.54 67.00 -3.22
N GLY A 31 37.27 66.62 -3.44
CA GLY A 31 36.67 66.63 -4.78
C GLY A 31 35.72 65.48 -5.10
N GLY A 32 34.45 65.83 -5.28
CA GLY A 32 33.49 65.34 -6.29
C GLY A 32 33.56 63.91 -6.85
N ASP A 33 32.38 63.29 -6.73
CA ASP A 33 31.67 62.56 -7.78
C ASP A 33 31.93 61.07 -8.07
N HIS A 34 30.77 60.41 -8.17
CA HIS A 34 30.40 59.17 -8.84
C HIS A 34 30.69 57.79 -8.21
N GLU A 35 29.55 57.18 -7.83
CA GLU A 35 29.12 55.80 -8.09
C GLU A 35 29.70 54.62 -7.30
N GLY A 36 28.76 53.88 -6.68
CA GLY A 36 28.81 52.42 -6.58
C GLY A 36 29.41 51.83 -5.31
N LYS A 37 28.76 52.00 -4.14
CA LYS A 37 29.08 51.22 -2.93
C LYS A 37 28.38 49.86 -2.97
N GLU A 38 29.13 48.81 -3.27
CA GLU A 38 28.89 47.46 -2.71
C GLU A 38 29.30 47.46 -1.23
N THR A 39 28.36 47.13 -0.35
CA THR A 39 28.66 46.82 1.06
C THR A 39 28.17 45.41 1.38
N THR A 40 29.14 44.53 1.55
CA THR A 40 29.04 43.22 2.20
C THR A 40 28.61 43.39 3.66
N VAL A 41 27.42 42.88 4.00
CA VAL A 41 26.89 42.88 5.38
C VAL A 41 26.74 41.44 5.88
N ARG A 42 27.60 41.15 6.87
CA ARG A 42 27.46 40.28 8.05
C ARG A 42 26.16 39.44 8.14
N THR A 43 26.36 38.13 8.27
CA THR A 43 25.40 37.14 8.80
C THR A 43 24.93 37.51 10.22
N PRO A 44 23.62 37.61 10.48
CA PRO A 44 23.08 37.68 11.83
C PRO A 44 22.76 36.30 12.40
N GLU A 45 23.10 36.11 13.66
CA GLU A 45 22.70 35.00 14.54
C GLU A 45 21.19 34.73 14.46
N GLU A 46 20.82 33.50 14.10
CA GLU A 46 19.45 33.01 14.25
C GLU A 46 19.11 32.77 15.73
N LYS A 47 18.19 33.60 16.23
CA LYS A 47 17.51 33.42 17.51
C LYS A 47 16.59 32.20 17.44
N LYS A 48 16.87 31.21 18.28
CA LYS A 48 15.96 30.09 18.61
C LYS A 48 14.57 30.60 19.04
N PRO A 49 13.46 30.06 18.51
CA PRO A 49 12.18 30.17 19.18
C PRO A 49 12.11 29.14 20.33
N ARG A 50 11.98 29.64 21.55
CA ARG A 50 11.50 28.86 22.71
C ARG A 50 10.01 29.11 22.87
N ARG A 51 9.18 28.09 22.63
CA ARG A 51 8.14 27.62 23.58
C ARG A 51 7.94 26.12 23.35
N ARG A 52 8.62 25.31 24.16
CA ARG A 52 8.30 23.89 24.30
C ARG A 52 7.15 23.77 25.29
N CYS A 53 6.04 23.17 24.89
CA CYS A 53 5.23 22.43 25.84
C CYS A 53 6.09 21.28 26.37
N VAL A 54 6.30 21.27 27.68
CA VAL A 54 7.09 20.26 28.37
C VAL A 54 6.21 19.01 28.52
N CYS A 55 6.29 18.09 27.57
CA CYS A 55 5.93 16.69 27.85
C CYS A 55 7.18 15.98 28.38
N PRO A 56 7.10 15.20 29.47
CA PRO A 56 8.25 14.46 30.00
C PRO A 56 8.75 13.46 28.95
N ARG A 57 10.05 13.54 28.61
CA ARG A 57 10.70 12.58 27.69
C ARG A 57 10.75 11.20 28.35
N VAL A 58 9.85 10.31 27.95
CA VAL A 58 9.87 8.90 28.37
C VAL A 58 11.06 8.18 27.69
N PRO A 59 11.83 7.33 28.39
CA PRO A 59 12.92 6.57 27.80
C PRO A 59 12.44 5.64 26.64
N PRO A 60 13.23 5.47 25.56
CA PRO A 60 12.82 4.68 24.38
C PRO A 60 12.55 3.21 24.71
N ARG A 61 13.22 2.65 25.73
CA ARG A 61 12.97 1.27 26.18
C ARG A 61 11.60 1.09 26.83
N VAL A 62 11.16 2.06 27.64
CA VAL A 62 9.84 2.03 28.30
C VAL A 62 8.75 2.12 27.24
N ARG A 63 8.93 3.01 26.25
CA ARG A 63 8.03 3.16 25.12
C ARG A 63 7.85 1.87 24.32
N LEU A 64 8.96 1.19 23.99
CA LEU A 64 8.92 -0.08 23.25
C LEU A 64 8.18 -1.19 24.02
N VAL A 65 8.36 -1.23 25.34
CA VAL A 65 7.66 -2.19 26.21
C VAL A 65 6.15 -1.89 26.23
N CYS A 66 5.75 -0.62 26.38
CA CYS A 66 4.35 -0.24 26.33
C CYS A 66 3.69 -0.59 24.98
N CYS A 67 4.36 -0.35 23.86
CA CYS A 67 3.88 -0.77 22.53
C CYS A 67 3.70 -2.28 22.46
N ARG A 68 4.69 -3.08 22.88
CA ARG A 68 4.57 -4.55 22.86
C ARG A 68 3.44 -5.09 23.73
N ILE A 69 3.13 -4.43 24.86
CA ILE A 69 2.01 -4.82 25.72
C ILE A 69 0.68 -4.53 25.02
N LEU A 70 0.54 -3.36 24.38
CA LEU A 70 -0.66 -2.97 23.66
C LEU A 70 -0.90 -3.81 22.39
N ASP A 71 0.16 -4.16 21.68
CA ASP A 71 0.09 -4.96 20.44
C ASP A 71 0.00 -6.48 20.70
N ASN A 72 -0.06 -6.89 21.97
CA ASN A 72 -0.20 -8.29 22.33
C ASN A 72 -1.64 -8.77 22.05
N ARG A 73 -1.78 -9.79 21.20
CA ARG A 73 -3.07 -10.40 20.85
C ARG A 73 -3.94 -10.78 22.04
N ILE A 74 -3.33 -11.27 23.14
CA ILE A 74 -4.08 -11.67 24.34
C ILE A 74 -4.68 -10.44 25.02
N VAL A 75 -3.93 -9.34 25.10
CA VAL A 75 -4.37 -8.08 25.68
C VAL A 75 -5.45 -7.45 24.79
N GLU A 76 -5.27 -7.49 23.47
CA GLU A 76 -6.27 -6.99 22.50
C GLU A 76 -7.61 -7.76 22.60
N VAL A 77 -7.57 -9.09 22.68
CA VAL A 77 -8.78 -9.91 22.86
C VAL A 77 -9.41 -9.68 24.24
N ALA A 78 -8.62 -9.55 25.30
CA ALA A 78 -9.14 -9.28 26.65
C ALA A 78 -9.85 -7.91 26.74
N LEU A 79 -9.24 -6.86 26.17
CA LEU A 79 -9.83 -5.52 26.10
C LEU A 79 -11.08 -5.49 25.22
N MET A 80 -11.12 -6.30 24.15
CA MET A 80 -12.32 -6.47 23.33
C MET A 80 -13.46 -7.09 24.13
N LEU A 81 -13.22 -8.18 24.86
CA LEU A 81 -14.24 -8.81 25.71
C LEU A 81 -14.75 -7.86 26.80
N LEU A 82 -13.85 -7.07 27.41
CA LEU A 82 -14.23 -6.02 28.36
C LEU A 82 -15.03 -4.89 27.70
N THR A 83 -14.77 -4.58 26.43
CA THR A 83 -15.55 -3.59 25.66
C THR A 83 -16.95 -4.10 25.37
N PHE A 84 -17.10 -5.38 25.02
CA PHE A 84 -18.42 -6.01 24.89
C PHE A 84 -19.18 -6.00 26.22
N TYR A 85 -18.51 -6.33 27.34
CA TYR A 85 -19.11 -6.19 28.66
C TYR A 85 -19.53 -4.74 28.95
N ALA A 86 -18.67 -3.75 28.69
CA ALA A 86 -18.99 -2.34 28.90
C ALA A 86 -20.15 -1.81 28.03
N LEU A 87 -20.51 -2.50 26.94
CA LEU A 87 -21.64 -2.12 26.09
C LEU A 87 -22.96 -2.76 26.57
N PHE A 88 -22.93 -4.02 26.99
CA PHE A 88 -24.15 -4.80 27.29
C PHE A 88 -24.36 -5.11 28.78
N GLY A 89 -23.34 -4.94 29.62
CA GLY A 89 -23.29 -5.44 30.99
C GLY A 89 -24.41 -4.93 31.89
N ASP A 90 -24.70 -3.63 31.85
CA ASP A 90 -25.78 -3.04 32.67
C ASP A 90 -27.19 -3.48 32.21
N ASP A 91 -27.41 -3.58 30.89
CA ASP A 91 -28.71 -4.05 30.38
C ASP A 91 -28.91 -5.56 30.67
N VAL A 92 -27.83 -6.36 30.63
CA VAL A 92 -27.85 -7.79 31.04
C VAL A 92 -28.13 -7.93 32.54
N ARG A 93 -27.56 -7.05 33.37
CA ARG A 93 -27.84 -6.99 34.82
C ARG A 93 -29.33 -6.79 35.09
N LEU A 94 -29.94 -5.80 34.44
CA LEU A 94 -31.38 -5.50 34.57
C LEU A 94 -32.29 -6.60 33.98
N LEU A 95 -31.86 -7.27 32.91
CA LEU A 95 -32.66 -8.29 32.24
C LEU A 95 -32.73 -9.62 33.02
N ALA A 96 -31.58 -10.08 33.53
CA ALA A 96 -31.41 -11.47 33.97
C ALA A 96 -31.23 -11.66 35.48
N THR A 97 -30.95 -10.61 36.26
CA THR A 97 -30.48 -10.78 37.65
C THR A 97 -31.29 -9.99 38.69
N PRO A 98 -31.48 -10.54 39.91
CA PRO A 98 -32.07 -9.81 41.05
C PRO A 98 -31.06 -8.85 41.68
N ARG A 99 -31.52 -7.89 42.49
CA ARG A 99 -30.69 -6.86 43.17
C ARG A 99 -29.52 -7.44 43.95
N SER A 100 -29.64 -8.63 44.53
CA SER A 100 -28.58 -9.29 45.29
C SER A 100 -27.32 -9.63 44.47
N ALA A 101 -27.41 -9.65 43.13
CA ALA A 101 -26.28 -9.90 42.23
C ALA A 101 -25.53 -8.61 41.81
N ASP A 102 -26.04 -7.42 42.12
CA ASP A 102 -25.45 -6.14 41.71
C ASP A 102 -23.96 -5.98 42.12
N PRO A 103 -23.52 -6.40 43.33
CA PRO A 103 -22.10 -6.29 43.71
C PRO A 103 -21.13 -7.06 42.79
N ILE A 104 -21.59 -8.13 42.15
CA ILE A 104 -20.78 -8.91 41.20
C ILE A 104 -20.57 -8.10 39.90
N PHE A 105 -21.61 -7.44 39.41
CA PHE A 105 -21.51 -6.57 38.23
C PHE A 105 -20.69 -5.32 38.52
N ASP A 106 -20.79 -4.74 39.71
CA ASP A 106 -19.94 -3.61 40.11
C ASP A 106 -18.45 -3.99 40.13
N ALA A 107 -18.12 -5.22 40.54
CA ALA A 107 -16.75 -5.73 40.47
C ALA A 107 -16.26 -5.85 39.02
N PHE A 108 -17.07 -6.39 38.10
CA PHE A 108 -16.71 -6.45 36.68
C PHE A 108 -16.59 -5.06 36.03
N THR A 109 -17.46 -4.12 36.38
CA THR A 109 -17.40 -2.73 35.93
C THR A 109 -16.16 -2.02 36.46
N SER A 110 -15.77 -2.28 37.71
CA SER A 110 -14.53 -1.78 38.30
C SER A 110 -13.28 -2.34 37.60
N ILE A 111 -13.28 -3.64 37.27
CA ILE A 111 -12.20 -4.27 36.49
C ILE A 111 -12.08 -3.62 35.11
N ALA A 112 -13.20 -3.41 34.41
CA ALA A 112 -13.21 -2.75 33.11
C ALA A 112 -12.70 -1.29 33.20
N LEU A 113 -13.08 -0.54 34.23
CA LEU A 113 -12.61 0.83 34.46
C LEU A 113 -11.09 0.88 34.64
N ILE A 114 -10.52 -0.03 35.45
CA ILE A 114 -9.07 -0.11 35.67
C ILE A 114 -8.36 -0.51 34.38
N ALA A 115 -8.85 -1.53 33.67
CA ALA A 115 -8.23 -2.01 32.44
C ALA A 115 -8.20 -0.93 31.35
N PHE A 116 -9.28 -0.19 31.17
CA PHE A 116 -9.35 0.91 30.22
C PHE A 116 -8.52 2.12 30.64
N GLY A 117 -8.45 2.43 31.95
CA GLY A 117 -7.55 3.45 32.47
C GLY A 117 -6.08 3.11 32.19
N LEU A 118 -5.69 1.86 32.43
CA LEU A 118 -4.34 1.36 32.11
C LEU A 118 -4.07 1.41 30.61
N GLU A 119 -5.03 1.06 29.77
CA GLU A 119 -4.89 1.14 28.32
C GLU A 119 -4.63 2.57 27.83
N ILE A 120 -5.37 3.56 28.35
CA ILE A 120 -5.16 4.98 28.02
C ILE A 120 -3.77 5.43 28.47
N ILE A 121 -3.35 5.08 29.69
CA ILE A 121 -2.02 5.42 30.22
C ILE A 121 -0.91 4.81 29.36
N LEU A 122 -1.02 3.52 29.01
CA LEU A 122 -0.05 2.84 28.14
C LEU A 122 -0.04 3.45 26.73
N SER A 123 -1.19 3.88 26.21
CA SER A 123 -1.32 4.50 24.89
C SER A 123 -0.66 5.89 24.85
N CYS A 124 -0.83 6.70 25.90
CA CYS A 124 -0.15 7.98 26.06
C CYS A 124 1.39 7.84 26.11
N ILE A 125 1.90 6.70 26.55
CA ILE A 125 3.35 6.43 26.65
C ILE A 125 3.91 5.79 25.37
N GLY A 126 3.18 4.82 24.80
CA GLY A 126 3.63 4.00 23.67
C GLY A 126 3.55 4.72 22.32
N LYS A 127 2.40 5.34 22.05
CA LYS A 127 2.10 5.94 20.74
C LYS A 127 2.64 7.37 20.64
N LYS A 128 3.14 7.72 19.46
CA LYS A 128 3.53 9.12 19.15
C LYS A 128 2.22 9.90 19.05
N ASP A 129 2.15 11.07 19.67
CA ASP A 129 1.06 12.04 19.45
C ASP A 129 -0.37 11.58 19.79
N TYR A 130 -0.53 10.54 20.62
CA TYR A 130 -1.86 10.11 21.10
C TYR A 130 -2.49 11.14 22.05
N LEU A 131 -1.67 11.83 22.85
CA LEU A 131 -2.14 12.83 23.81
C LEU A 131 -2.60 14.09 23.03
N PHE A 132 -3.85 14.51 23.26
CA PHE A 132 -4.59 15.54 22.48
C PHE A 132 -5.15 15.10 21.12
N HIS A 133 -5.00 13.82 20.73
CA HIS A 133 -5.68 13.30 19.54
C HIS A 133 -7.19 13.05 19.81
N LEU A 134 -8.04 13.11 18.77
CA LEU A 134 -9.49 12.86 18.88
C LEU A 134 -9.82 11.55 19.61
N PHE A 135 -9.10 10.46 19.27
CA PHE A 135 -9.28 9.15 19.92
C PHE A 135 -9.00 9.15 21.43
N PHE A 136 -8.06 9.98 21.92
CA PHE A 136 -7.82 10.11 23.36
C PHE A 136 -9.06 10.67 24.07
N TYR A 137 -9.66 11.74 23.54
CA TYR A 137 -10.86 12.32 24.11
C TYR A 137 -12.04 11.35 24.09
N LEU A 138 -12.24 10.61 22.99
CA LEU A 138 -13.30 9.61 22.90
C LEU A 138 -13.10 8.46 23.89
N ASP A 139 -11.86 8.03 24.11
CA ASP A 139 -11.53 7.01 25.10
C ASP A 139 -11.73 7.50 26.54
N VAL A 140 -11.42 8.76 26.83
CA VAL A 140 -11.66 9.37 28.15
C VAL A 140 -13.16 9.51 28.41
N VAL A 141 -13.95 10.01 27.45
CA VAL A 141 -15.40 10.10 27.59
C VAL A 141 -16.03 8.71 27.75
N SER A 142 -15.54 7.71 27.00
CA SER A 142 -15.96 6.32 27.16
C SER A 142 -15.63 5.77 28.55
N LEU A 143 -14.46 6.07 29.11
CA LEU A 143 -14.07 5.66 30.47
C LEU A 143 -14.97 6.33 31.52
N LEU A 144 -15.16 7.65 31.42
CA LEU A 144 -15.99 8.41 32.36
C LEU A 144 -17.45 7.96 32.33
N SER A 145 -17.97 7.61 31.15
CA SER A 145 -19.33 7.11 31.03
C SER A 145 -19.55 5.81 31.82
N LEU A 146 -18.52 4.96 31.99
CA LEU A 146 -18.61 3.68 32.70
C LEU A 146 -18.79 3.87 34.22
N VAL A 147 -18.33 5.00 34.75
CA VAL A 147 -18.51 5.35 36.18
C VAL A 147 -20.00 5.50 36.52
N LEU A 148 -20.83 5.94 35.57
CA LEU A 148 -22.27 6.12 35.75
C LEU A 148 -23.04 4.79 35.86
N ASP A 149 -22.43 3.65 35.50
CA ASP A 149 -23.08 2.34 35.62
C ASP A 149 -22.75 1.62 36.96
N LEU A 150 -21.97 2.25 37.85
CA LEU A 150 -21.72 1.72 39.19
C LEU A 150 -22.95 1.93 40.07
N SER A 151 -23.41 0.87 40.74
CA SER A 151 -24.64 0.91 41.57
C SER A 151 -24.61 2.01 42.63
N SER A 152 -23.46 2.24 43.27
CA SER A 152 -23.27 3.28 44.29
C SER A 152 -23.37 4.71 43.72
N VAL A 153 -22.99 4.89 42.45
CA VAL A 153 -23.06 6.19 41.78
C VAL A 153 -24.49 6.47 41.33
N ASP A 154 -25.18 5.45 40.80
CA ASP A 154 -26.60 5.54 40.44
C ASP A 154 -27.48 5.85 41.67
N GLU A 155 -27.21 5.19 42.80
CA GLU A 155 -27.88 5.45 44.08
C GLU A 155 -27.59 6.85 44.62
N ALA A 156 -26.32 7.30 44.60
CA ALA A 156 -25.96 8.65 45.01
C ALA A 156 -26.61 9.73 44.14
N MET A 157 -26.66 9.52 42.81
CA MET A 157 -27.30 10.45 41.88
C MET A 157 -28.81 10.53 42.10
N TYR A 158 -29.46 9.41 42.42
CA TYR A 158 -30.88 9.37 42.73
C TYR A 158 -31.20 10.11 44.04
N VAL A 159 -30.40 9.87 45.10
CA VAL A 159 -30.55 10.56 46.40
C VAL A 159 -30.33 12.07 46.24
N TRP A 160 -29.31 12.48 45.47
CA TRP A 160 -29.06 13.89 45.18
C TRP A 160 -30.22 14.56 44.41
N ALA A 161 -30.89 13.81 43.53
CA ALA A 161 -32.06 14.29 42.82
C ALA A 161 -33.30 14.42 43.73
N GLU A 162 -33.43 13.59 44.78
CA GLU A 162 -34.48 13.70 45.80
C GLU A 162 -34.22 14.84 46.79
N GLU A 163 -32.96 15.07 47.21
CA GLU A 163 -32.61 16.13 48.17
C GLU A 163 -32.59 17.55 47.56
N GLY A 164 -32.36 17.68 46.26
CA GLY A 164 -32.22 18.99 45.59
C GLY A 164 -33.49 19.83 45.44
N ASN A 165 -34.62 19.44 46.04
CA ASN A 165 -35.93 20.06 45.76
C ASN A 165 -36.78 20.41 47.00
N SER A 166 -36.16 20.70 48.15
CA SER A 166 -36.89 21.12 49.37
C SER A 166 -37.46 22.54 49.33
N ASP A 167 -37.07 23.38 48.36
CA ASP A 167 -37.30 24.84 48.43
C ASP A 167 -38.23 25.40 47.32
N ALA A 168 -38.92 24.55 46.56
CA ALA A 168 -39.83 25.00 45.50
C ALA A 168 -41.31 24.71 45.84
N GLU A 169 -42.03 25.76 46.24
CA GLU A 169 -43.50 25.79 46.28
C GLU A 169 -44.08 25.56 44.87
N GLY A 170 -44.95 24.55 44.73
CA GLY A 170 -45.80 24.34 43.55
C GLY A 170 -45.19 23.44 42.46
N GLU A 171 -45.95 22.40 42.09
CA GLU A 171 -45.64 21.33 41.11
C GLU A 171 -44.69 20.20 41.58
N VAL A 172 -45.24 19.34 42.43
CA VAL A 172 -44.68 18.03 42.87
C VAL A 172 -44.71 16.98 41.74
N SER A 173 -44.02 17.24 40.63
CA SER A 173 -43.78 16.21 39.59
C SER A 173 -42.44 16.34 38.87
N GLN A 174 -41.50 17.15 39.36
CA GLN A 174 -40.20 17.36 38.69
C GLN A 174 -39.06 16.44 39.17
N ALA A 175 -39.09 15.91 40.40
CA ALA A 175 -38.06 14.96 40.88
C ALA A 175 -38.07 13.64 40.07
N THR A 176 -39.25 13.14 39.71
CA THR A 176 -39.42 11.97 38.83
C THR A 176 -38.99 12.26 37.38
N LEU A 177 -39.04 13.53 36.94
CA LEU A 177 -38.55 13.96 35.62
C LEU A 177 -37.02 14.08 35.59
N ALA A 178 -36.39 14.56 36.67
CA ALA A 178 -34.94 14.66 36.79
C ALA A 178 -34.26 13.27 36.81
N GLY A 179 -34.82 12.29 37.54
CA GLY A 179 -34.33 10.90 37.53
C GLY A 179 -34.54 10.19 36.18
N LYS A 180 -35.63 10.51 35.45
CA LYS A 180 -35.87 10.02 34.08
C LYS A 180 -34.92 10.68 33.06
N ALA A 181 -34.51 11.94 33.27
CA ALA A 181 -33.56 12.63 32.41
C ALA A 181 -32.11 12.12 32.60
N GLY A 182 -31.68 11.87 33.84
CA GLY A 182 -30.35 11.33 34.15
C GLY A 182 -30.09 9.95 33.53
N SER A 183 -31.06 9.03 33.64
CA SER A 183 -30.97 7.70 33.00
C SER A 183 -31.01 7.77 31.47
N LYS A 184 -31.76 8.72 30.87
CA LYS A 184 -31.73 8.96 29.41
C LYS A 184 -30.35 9.44 28.95
N VAL A 185 -29.72 10.37 29.68
CA VAL A 185 -28.38 10.89 29.37
C VAL A 185 -27.30 9.82 29.56
N ALA A 186 -27.32 9.08 30.67
CA ALA A 186 -26.38 7.97 30.92
C ALA A 186 -26.44 6.93 29.80
N ARG A 187 -27.65 6.57 29.35
CA ARG A 187 -27.85 5.66 28.20
C ARG A 187 -27.42 6.25 26.86
N MET A 188 -27.56 7.56 26.64
CA MET A 188 -27.02 8.21 25.44
C MET A 188 -25.48 8.21 25.44
N LEU A 189 -24.85 8.44 26.59
CA LEU A 189 -23.39 8.42 26.72
C LEU A 189 -22.80 7.01 26.49
N ARG A 190 -23.57 5.93 26.68
CA ARG A 190 -23.15 4.55 26.29
C ARG A 190 -22.83 4.42 24.81
N LEU A 191 -23.50 5.18 23.92
CA LEU A 191 -23.24 5.12 22.49
C LEU A 191 -21.82 5.60 22.14
N ILE A 192 -21.22 6.46 22.97
CA ILE A 192 -19.84 6.92 22.76
C ILE A 192 -18.85 5.76 22.93
N ARG A 193 -19.19 4.74 23.73
CA ARG A 193 -18.39 3.52 23.90
C ARG A 193 -18.31 2.69 22.61
N LEU A 194 -19.26 2.85 21.67
CA LEU A 194 -19.23 2.18 20.36
C LEU A 194 -18.03 2.58 19.51
N VAL A 195 -17.48 3.78 19.71
CA VAL A 195 -16.24 4.23 19.05
C VAL A 195 -15.10 3.25 19.34
N ARG A 196 -15.09 2.61 20.52
CA ARG A 196 -14.06 1.61 20.85
C ARG A 196 -14.16 0.33 20.03
N LEU A 197 -15.31 0.03 19.42
CA LEU A 197 -15.45 -1.08 18.48
C LEU A 197 -14.68 -0.85 17.18
N ILE A 198 -14.28 0.39 16.85
CA ILE A 198 -13.39 0.66 15.71
C ILE A 198 -12.05 -0.09 15.88
N ARG A 199 -11.63 -0.36 17.12
CA ARG A 199 -10.44 -1.17 17.41
C ARG A 199 -10.59 -2.63 17.00
N VAL A 200 -11.81 -3.15 16.88
CA VAL A 200 -12.09 -4.50 16.35
C VAL A 200 -11.68 -4.61 14.87
N ALA A 201 -11.69 -3.50 14.12
CA ALA A 201 -11.19 -3.48 12.75
C ALA A 201 -9.68 -3.78 12.66
N LYS A 202 -8.90 -3.47 13.71
CA LYS A 202 -7.47 -3.84 13.79
C LYS A 202 -7.27 -5.35 13.88
N LEU A 203 -8.09 -6.04 14.67
CA LEU A 203 -8.08 -7.50 14.76
C LEU A 203 -8.43 -8.16 13.41
N TYR A 204 -9.41 -7.61 12.68
CA TYR A 204 -9.82 -8.12 11.36
C TYR A 204 -8.66 -8.05 10.34
N LYS A 205 -7.89 -6.96 10.34
CA LYS A 205 -6.72 -6.79 9.48
C LYS A 205 -5.61 -7.79 9.79
N ASN A 206 -5.47 -8.21 11.05
CA ASN A 206 -4.48 -9.20 11.49
C ASN A 206 -4.93 -10.67 11.27
N ILE A 207 -6.22 -10.92 11.05
CA ILE A 207 -6.80 -12.25 10.81
C ILE A 207 -6.97 -12.53 9.30
N GLY A 208 -7.20 -11.51 8.49
CA GLY A 208 -7.33 -11.63 7.03
C GLY A 208 -5.98 -11.52 6.31
N PHE A 209 -5.66 -12.53 5.49
CA PHE A 209 -4.54 -12.55 4.53
C PHE A 209 -3.13 -12.90 5.04
N SER A 210 -3.00 -13.90 5.91
CA SER A 210 -1.72 -14.64 6.06
C SER A 210 -1.64 -15.74 5.00
N SER A 211 -1.39 -15.36 3.74
CA SER A 211 -1.16 -16.30 2.63
C SER A 211 -0.12 -15.77 1.64
N ALA A 212 1.08 -15.48 2.13
CA ALA A 212 2.32 -15.52 1.35
C ALA A 212 3.50 -15.70 2.33
N PRO A 213 4.30 -16.77 2.26
CA PRO A 213 5.45 -16.93 3.13
C PRO A 213 6.72 -16.36 2.48
N ARG A 214 7.57 -15.74 3.31
CA ARG A 214 8.96 -15.28 3.07
C ARG A 214 9.15 -13.86 2.50
N ALA A 215 8.88 -12.83 3.31
CA ALA A 215 9.60 -11.55 3.24
C ALA A 215 9.57 -10.76 4.58
N ASP A 216 9.36 -11.43 5.72
CA ASP A 216 8.76 -10.79 6.91
C ASP A 216 9.73 -10.07 7.86
N GLU A 217 11.01 -9.90 7.51
CA GLU A 217 11.99 -9.30 8.44
C GLU A 217 12.28 -7.82 8.17
N GLU A 218 12.07 -7.32 6.94
CA GLU A 218 12.18 -5.88 6.60
C GLU A 218 10.83 -5.13 6.61
N LEU A 219 9.70 -5.85 6.59
CA LEU A 219 8.34 -5.28 6.56
C LEU A 219 7.87 -4.65 7.88
N ARG A 220 8.53 -4.95 9.02
CA ARG A 220 8.10 -4.44 10.34
C ARG A 220 8.46 -2.98 10.59
N GLU A 221 9.32 -2.37 9.77
CA GLU A 221 9.70 -0.96 9.92
C GLU A 221 8.79 -0.01 9.12
N PHE A 222 7.99 -0.54 8.19
CA PHE A 222 7.05 0.25 7.36
C PHE A 222 5.59 0.19 7.84
N ASP A 223 5.24 -0.78 8.69
CA ASP A 223 3.86 -1.00 9.20
C ASP A 223 3.41 0.04 10.25
N SER A 224 4.25 0.99 10.62
CA SER A 224 3.86 2.16 11.43
C SER A 224 3.08 3.23 10.65
N PHE A 225 2.74 2.97 9.38
CA PHE A 225 2.07 3.91 8.47
C PHE A 225 0.53 3.79 8.45
N LEU A 226 -0.07 3.01 9.36
CA LEU A 226 -1.53 2.76 9.43
C LEU A 226 -2.23 3.44 10.61
N GLU A 227 -1.65 4.51 11.16
CA GLU A 227 -2.44 5.52 11.87
C GLU A 227 -2.86 6.60 10.86
N PRO A 228 -4.11 7.10 10.92
CA PRO A 228 -4.54 8.18 10.03
C PRO A 228 -3.78 9.45 10.42
N GLU A 229 -2.75 9.83 9.68
CA GLU A 229 -2.35 11.24 9.59
C GLU A 229 -3.33 11.91 8.63
N GLU A 230 -4.25 12.70 9.18
CA GLU A 230 -4.99 13.69 8.41
C GLU A 230 -4.57 15.11 8.83
N SER A 231 -4.43 15.94 7.80
CA SER A 231 -4.25 17.39 7.79
C SER A 231 -2.87 17.91 8.17
N ILE A 232 -2.09 18.25 7.14
CA ILE A 232 -1.11 19.33 7.22
C ILE A 232 -1.92 20.59 7.53
N GLY A 233 -1.88 21.00 8.80
CA GLY A 233 -2.31 22.30 9.24
C GLY A 233 -1.49 23.36 8.53
N MET A 234 -2.21 24.24 7.85
CA MET A 234 -1.75 25.53 7.38
C MET A 234 -1.28 26.34 8.60
N ASP A 235 0.03 26.49 8.78
CA ASP A 235 0.59 27.56 9.58
C ASP A 235 1.12 28.63 8.62
N ASP A 236 0.36 29.73 8.58
CA ASP A 236 0.81 31.06 8.18
C ASP A 236 2.16 31.37 8.85
N ASP A 237 3.22 31.51 8.06
CA ASP A 237 4.30 32.49 8.25
C ASP A 237 5.49 32.18 7.32
N LEU A 238 5.40 32.56 6.05
CA LEU A 238 6.59 32.84 5.23
C LEU A 238 6.41 34.16 4.49
N LYS A 239 7.32 35.06 4.83
CA LYS A 239 7.40 36.47 4.45
C LYS A 239 7.65 36.67 2.96
N GLU A 240 7.14 37.81 2.51
CA GLU A 240 7.47 38.55 1.31
C GLU A 240 8.97 38.67 0.99
N GLU A 241 9.22 38.98 -0.29
CA GLU A 241 10.44 39.35 -1.01
C GLU A 241 11.09 38.16 -1.76
N THR A 242 11.18 38.11 -3.10
CA THR A 242 11.31 39.19 -4.11
C THR A 242 11.04 38.62 -5.51
N GLU A 243 10.57 39.49 -6.43
CA GLU A 243 10.26 39.20 -7.85
C GLU A 243 11.44 38.60 -8.65
N PRO A 244 11.15 38.02 -9.83
CA PRO A 244 11.50 38.80 -11.02
C PRO A 244 10.41 38.87 -12.09
N SER A 245 10.18 40.10 -12.55
CA SER A 245 9.99 40.49 -13.95
C SER A 245 8.78 39.92 -14.71
N LYS A 246 7.69 40.69 -14.66
CA LYS A 246 6.67 40.71 -15.72
C LYS A 246 7.24 41.18 -17.06
N ARG A 247 6.98 40.44 -18.14
CA ARG A 247 6.83 41.02 -19.48
C ARG A 247 5.93 40.15 -20.39
N GLY A 248 4.82 40.75 -20.83
CA GLY A 248 4.00 40.35 -22.00
C GLY A 248 2.99 39.22 -21.74
N GLU A 249 1.77 39.50 -21.28
CA GLU A 249 0.58 39.77 -22.11
C GLU A 249 0.30 38.74 -23.22
N THR A 250 -0.57 37.78 -22.94
CA THR A 250 -1.92 37.62 -23.56
C THR A 250 -2.36 36.15 -23.54
N SER A 251 -3.31 35.84 -22.66
CA SER A 251 -4.54 35.08 -22.96
C SER A 251 -5.17 34.66 -21.63
N GLU A 252 -6.21 35.38 -21.26
CA GLU A 252 -7.21 34.92 -20.29
C GLU A 252 -7.88 33.63 -20.82
N ASN A 253 -8.48 32.88 -19.88
CA ASN A 253 -9.29 31.66 -20.04
C ASN A 253 -8.55 30.32 -19.98
N ALA A 254 -8.07 30.00 -18.79
CA ALA A 254 -8.38 28.70 -18.17
C ALA A 254 -8.35 28.91 -16.66
N ALA A 255 -9.53 28.97 -16.04
CA ALA A 255 -9.63 28.80 -14.60
C ALA A 255 -8.90 27.49 -14.24
N GLY A 256 -7.99 27.56 -13.27
CA GLY A 256 -7.32 26.39 -12.74
C GLY A 256 -8.35 25.46 -12.14
N GLU A 257 -8.85 24.52 -12.92
CA GLU A 257 -9.45 23.31 -12.39
C GLU A 257 -8.33 22.56 -11.68
N GLU A 258 -8.32 22.62 -10.35
CA GLU A 258 -7.57 21.66 -9.55
C GLU A 258 -7.95 20.27 -10.06
N PHE A 259 -6.95 19.57 -10.61
CA PHE A 259 -7.13 18.22 -11.16
C PHE A 259 -7.33 17.24 -10.00
N GLN A 260 -8.52 17.24 -9.42
CA GLN A 260 -8.92 16.26 -8.42
C GLN A 260 -8.92 14.88 -9.07
N SER A 261 -8.00 14.02 -8.59
CA SER A 261 -7.85 12.63 -9.02
C SER A 261 -9.21 11.93 -9.15
N GLU A 262 -9.43 11.23 -10.26
CA GLU A 262 -10.65 10.46 -10.50
C GLU A 262 -10.84 9.37 -9.44
N VAL A 263 -9.74 8.86 -8.86
CA VAL A 263 -9.76 7.93 -7.73
C VAL A 263 -10.27 8.62 -6.48
N GLY A 264 -9.78 9.83 -6.20
CA GLY A 264 -10.27 10.67 -5.10
C GLY A 264 -11.76 10.97 -5.22
N LYS A 265 -12.23 11.40 -6.41
CA LYS A 265 -13.65 11.67 -6.66
C LYS A 265 -14.53 10.43 -6.44
N LYS A 266 -14.13 9.28 -7.00
CA LYS A 266 -14.88 8.01 -6.84
C LYS A 266 -14.85 7.50 -5.41
N LEU A 267 -13.73 7.66 -4.70
CA LEU A 267 -13.61 7.26 -3.31
C LEU A 267 -14.54 8.11 -2.44
N THR A 268 -14.50 9.44 -2.60
CA THR A 268 -15.38 10.37 -1.89
C THR A 268 -16.85 10.08 -2.21
N GLU A 269 -17.22 9.88 -3.47
CA GLU A 269 -18.61 9.58 -3.86
C GLU A 269 -19.12 8.27 -3.24
N LYS A 270 -18.33 7.18 -3.33
CA LYS A 270 -18.71 5.88 -2.76
C LYS A 270 -18.79 5.93 -1.24
N THR A 271 -17.84 6.60 -0.59
CA THR A 271 -17.80 6.75 0.86
C THR A 271 -18.97 7.59 1.34
N THR A 272 -19.23 8.73 0.70
CA THR A 272 -20.37 9.60 1.01
C THR A 272 -21.69 8.85 0.85
N ARG A 273 -21.88 8.12 -0.26
CA ARG A 273 -23.09 7.31 -0.50
C ARG A 273 -23.31 6.27 0.59
N LYS A 274 -22.26 5.55 0.99
CA LYS A 274 -22.33 4.52 2.05
C LYS A 274 -22.58 5.12 3.42
N ILE A 275 -21.94 6.25 3.75
CA ILE A 275 -22.20 7.00 5.00
C ILE A 275 -23.66 7.44 5.04
N VAL A 276 -24.20 7.99 3.94
CA VAL A 276 -25.61 8.38 3.84
C VAL A 276 -26.52 7.18 4.08
N PHE A 277 -26.24 6.00 3.51
CA PHE A 277 -27.02 4.78 3.79
C PHE A 277 -26.94 4.34 5.25
N VAL A 278 -25.76 4.39 5.88
CA VAL A 278 -25.57 4.08 7.30
C VAL A 278 -26.37 5.04 8.18
N VAL A 279 -26.29 6.35 7.90
CA VAL A 279 -27.03 7.38 8.64
C VAL A 279 -28.54 7.21 8.45
N LEU A 280 -29.03 7.01 7.21
CA LEU A 280 -30.45 6.77 6.94
C LEU A 280 -30.97 5.53 7.66
N ALA A 281 -30.22 4.41 7.63
CA ALA A 281 -30.58 3.19 8.34
C ALA A 281 -30.67 3.43 9.86
N LEU A 282 -29.71 4.16 10.44
CA LEU A 282 -29.75 4.53 11.86
C LEU A 282 -30.98 5.42 12.15
N THR A 283 -31.25 6.44 11.34
CA THR A 283 -32.40 7.34 11.56
C THR A 283 -33.75 6.65 11.41
N LEU A 284 -33.87 5.61 10.57
CA LEU A 284 -35.12 4.86 10.37
C LEU A 284 -35.35 3.83 11.48
N ILE A 285 -34.30 3.12 11.90
CA ILE A 285 -34.42 1.99 12.82
C ILE A 285 -34.49 2.44 14.29
N LEU A 286 -33.73 3.48 14.66
CA LEU A 286 -33.65 3.92 16.05
C LEU A 286 -35.00 4.37 16.66
N PRO A 287 -35.89 5.09 15.94
CA PRO A 287 -37.20 5.47 16.45
C PRO A 287 -38.19 4.32 16.59
N VAL A 288 -38.08 3.27 15.76
CA VAL A 288 -38.96 2.09 15.81
C VAL A 288 -38.72 1.26 17.08
N LEU A 289 -37.50 1.35 17.64
CA LEU A 289 -37.08 0.64 18.85
C LEU A 289 -37.23 1.49 20.12
N SER A 290 -37.95 2.61 20.08
CA SER A 290 -38.17 3.48 21.25
C SER A 290 -39.37 3.03 22.09
N GLU A 291 -39.18 3.05 23.41
CA GLU A 291 -40.17 2.65 24.43
C GLU A 291 -41.44 3.51 24.42
N GLU A 292 -41.29 4.79 24.06
CA GLU A 292 -42.39 5.78 24.05
C GLU A 292 -43.52 5.38 23.07
N ASN A 293 -43.23 4.56 22.06
CA ASN A 293 -44.22 4.05 21.10
C ASN A 293 -44.91 2.75 21.54
N LEU A 294 -44.35 2.00 22.48
CA LEU A 294 -44.80 0.65 22.86
C LEU A 294 -45.49 0.58 24.23
N VAL A 295 -45.08 1.41 25.19
CA VAL A 295 -45.48 1.28 26.61
C VAL A 295 -46.47 2.37 27.07
N THR A 296 -46.69 3.44 26.29
CA THR A 296 -47.52 4.60 26.65
C THR A 296 -49.03 4.37 26.73
N LYS A 297 -49.51 3.12 26.74
CA LYS A 297 -50.95 2.81 26.72
C LYS A 297 -51.63 2.60 28.07
N PHE A 298 -50.91 2.60 29.19
CA PHE A 298 -51.50 2.24 30.50
C PHE A 298 -51.14 3.20 31.65
N ALA A 299 -51.29 4.51 31.47
CA ALA A 299 -51.10 5.50 32.54
C ALA A 299 -52.30 5.61 33.50
N SER A 300 -52.70 4.50 34.13
CA SER A 300 -53.76 4.48 35.16
C SER A 300 -53.22 4.56 36.59
N GLU A 301 -51.91 4.42 36.80
CA GLU A 301 -51.26 4.21 38.11
C GLU A 301 -51.48 5.37 39.11
N LYS A 302 -51.52 6.61 38.60
CA LYS A 302 -51.82 7.82 39.39
C LYS A 302 -53.32 8.02 39.63
N SER A 303 -54.17 7.46 38.77
CA SER A 303 -55.62 7.69 38.80
C SER A 303 -56.23 6.96 40.00
N GLY A 304 -56.97 7.69 40.84
CA GLY A 304 -57.64 7.14 42.03
C GLY A 304 -56.84 7.24 43.33
N LEU A 305 -55.52 7.42 43.32
CA LEU A 305 -54.71 7.60 44.54
C LEU A 305 -55.04 8.93 45.26
N GLU A 306 -55.21 10.00 44.48
CA GLU A 306 -55.61 11.31 44.99
C GLU A 306 -57.02 11.25 45.62
N LEU A 307 -57.91 10.44 45.06
CA LEU A 307 -59.26 10.24 45.58
C LEU A 307 -59.25 9.49 46.93
N VAL A 308 -58.36 8.51 47.09
CA VAL A 308 -58.15 7.82 48.37
C VAL A 308 -57.64 8.79 49.45
N ALA A 309 -56.73 9.70 49.08
CA ALA A 309 -56.21 10.73 49.99
C ALA A 309 -57.29 11.77 50.37
N GLU A 310 -58.16 12.13 49.44
CA GLU A 310 -59.29 13.02 49.68
C GLU A 310 -60.29 12.40 50.66
N TYR A 311 -60.64 11.11 50.49
CA TYR A 311 -61.50 10.40 51.43
C TYR A 311 -60.86 10.16 52.80
N ALA A 312 -59.53 9.98 52.87
CA ALA A 312 -58.81 9.94 54.15
C ALA A 312 -58.93 11.28 54.91
N THR A 313 -58.82 12.40 54.20
CA THR A 313 -59.01 13.75 54.77
C THR A 313 -60.45 13.94 55.26
N ALA A 314 -61.45 13.48 54.50
CA ALA A 314 -62.85 13.54 54.90
C ALA A 314 -63.16 12.69 56.15
N ALA A 315 -62.52 11.52 56.29
CA ALA A 315 -62.71 10.61 57.42
C ALA A 315 -62.16 11.13 58.76
N GLN A 316 -61.29 12.14 58.77
CA GLN A 316 -60.82 12.77 60.01
C GLN A 316 -61.73 13.92 60.50
N ARG A 317 -62.67 14.39 59.68
CA ARG A 317 -63.61 15.45 60.07
C ARG A 317 -64.61 14.89 61.09
N GLY A 318 -64.74 15.55 62.25
CA GLY A 318 -65.50 15.07 63.43
C GLY A 318 -67.03 14.92 63.30
N GLU A 319 -67.60 15.06 62.10
CA GLU A 319 -69.02 14.82 61.83
C GLU A 319 -69.17 13.60 60.90
N ASN A 320 -69.72 12.49 61.41
CA ASN A 320 -69.88 11.20 60.70
C ASN A 320 -68.58 10.47 60.31
N GLN A 321 -67.63 10.43 61.26
CA GLN A 321 -66.35 9.71 61.14
C GLN A 321 -66.51 8.26 60.62
N ASP A 322 -67.46 7.49 61.16
CA ASP A 322 -67.69 6.08 60.77
C ASP A 322 -68.14 5.90 59.31
N SER A 323 -68.98 6.81 58.79
CA SER A 323 -69.48 6.72 57.42
C SER A 323 -68.39 7.05 56.40
N TRP A 324 -67.59 8.07 56.66
CA TRP A 324 -66.45 8.43 55.81
C TRP A 324 -65.31 7.40 55.92
N LEU A 325 -65.11 6.78 57.08
CA LEU A 325 -64.15 5.68 57.24
C LEU A 325 -64.55 4.45 56.41
N ARG A 326 -65.85 4.17 56.26
CA ARG A 326 -66.36 3.12 55.34
C ARG A 326 -66.11 3.44 53.88
N VAL A 327 -66.33 4.69 53.46
CA VAL A 327 -66.07 5.15 52.08
C VAL A 327 -64.57 5.12 51.76
N TYR A 328 -63.73 5.59 52.68
CA TYR A 328 -62.27 5.48 52.60
C TYR A 328 -61.83 4.01 52.49
N THR A 329 -62.40 3.13 53.31
CA THR A 329 -62.10 1.69 53.29
C THR A 329 -62.46 1.07 51.95
N HIS A 330 -63.64 1.38 51.40
CA HIS A 330 -64.06 0.90 50.08
C HIS A 330 -63.17 1.43 48.95
N ALA A 331 -62.83 2.73 48.96
CA ALA A 331 -61.96 3.33 47.95
C ALA A 331 -60.53 2.76 48.00
N THR A 332 -59.99 2.55 49.21
CA THR A 332 -58.65 1.97 49.41
C THR A 332 -58.59 0.52 48.95
N LEU A 333 -59.58 -0.30 49.31
CA LEU A 333 -59.66 -1.69 48.87
C LEU A 333 -59.92 -1.81 47.36
N PHE A 334 -60.70 -0.90 46.78
CA PHE A 334 -60.90 -0.84 45.33
C PHE A 334 -59.60 -0.48 44.60
N TYR A 335 -58.89 0.56 45.06
CA TYR A 335 -57.59 0.96 44.50
C TYR A 335 -56.56 -0.18 44.55
N MET A 336 -56.45 -0.85 45.70
CA MET A 336 -55.58 -2.01 45.86
C MET A 336 -55.99 -3.20 44.97
N ASN A 337 -57.28 -3.53 44.89
CA ASN A 337 -57.76 -4.63 44.07
C ASN A 337 -57.69 -4.33 42.56
N TYR A 338 -57.74 -3.06 42.16
CA TYR A 338 -57.58 -2.64 40.78
C TYR A 338 -56.12 -2.76 40.33
N HIS A 339 -55.16 -2.38 41.19
CA HIS A 339 -53.73 -2.35 40.87
C HIS A 339 -52.92 -3.58 41.27
N ARG A 340 -53.49 -4.55 41.99
CA ARG A 340 -52.80 -5.82 42.29
C ARG A 340 -52.64 -6.70 41.05
N LYS A 341 -51.69 -7.62 41.12
CA LYS A 341 -51.53 -8.71 40.16
C LYS A 341 -52.75 -9.64 40.19
N GLY A 342 -53.34 -9.94 39.03
CA GLY A 342 -54.60 -10.67 38.90
C GLY A 342 -55.86 -9.90 39.34
N GLY A 343 -55.75 -8.58 39.52
CA GLY A 343 -56.82 -7.67 39.94
C GLY A 343 -57.77 -7.22 38.83
N ILE A 344 -58.71 -6.33 39.15
CA ILE A 344 -59.74 -5.85 38.20
C ILE A 344 -59.12 -5.08 37.02
N GLY A 345 -58.02 -4.35 37.27
CA GLY A 345 -57.28 -3.61 36.25
C GLY A 345 -56.20 -4.43 35.54
N ASP A 346 -56.06 -5.72 35.86
CA ASP A 346 -55.06 -6.60 35.23
C ASP A 346 -55.62 -7.21 33.94
N LEU A 347 -55.35 -6.56 32.81
CA LEU A 347 -55.75 -7.00 31.47
C LEU A 347 -54.75 -8.01 30.84
N GLY A 348 -53.90 -8.67 31.64
CA GLY A 348 -52.88 -9.60 31.14
C GLY A 348 -51.75 -8.95 30.35
N GLY A 349 -51.67 -7.61 30.39
CA GLY A 349 -50.67 -6.80 29.69
C GLY A 349 -50.26 -5.53 30.44
N ASN A 350 -50.64 -5.38 31.71
CA ASN A 350 -50.27 -4.24 32.54
C ASN A 350 -48.89 -4.51 33.19
N PRO A 351 -47.84 -3.69 32.92
CA PRO A 351 -46.48 -3.98 33.38
C PRO A 351 -46.19 -3.52 34.82
N SER A 352 -47.12 -2.82 35.46
CA SER A 352 -46.97 -2.23 36.79
C SER A 352 -48.01 -2.79 37.76
N HIS A 353 -47.55 -3.38 38.85
CA HIS A 353 -48.42 -3.86 39.93
C HIS A 353 -48.10 -3.15 41.24
N LEU A 354 -49.11 -2.93 42.07
CA LEU A 354 -48.93 -2.35 43.39
C LEU A 354 -48.11 -3.30 44.28
N ALA A 355 -46.90 -2.91 44.67
CA ALA A 355 -45.99 -3.71 45.48
C ALA A 355 -46.07 -3.33 46.96
N PHE A 356 -46.14 -2.03 47.24
CA PHE A 356 -46.20 -1.48 48.58
C PHE A 356 -47.22 -0.35 48.66
N PHE A 357 -48.04 -0.37 49.69
CA PHE A 357 -48.98 0.71 49.98
C PHE A 357 -48.91 1.11 51.44
N GLN A 358 -48.62 2.39 51.69
CA GLN A 358 -48.65 2.99 53.02
C GLN A 358 -50.05 3.51 53.32
N LEU A 359 -50.74 2.87 54.26
CA LEU A 359 -52.09 3.25 54.66
C LEU A 359 -52.10 4.57 55.45
N ALA A 360 -53.12 5.37 55.22
CA ALA A 360 -53.32 6.67 55.85
C ALA A 360 -53.95 6.53 57.24
N LEU A 361 -54.95 5.66 57.34
CA LEU A 361 -55.83 5.46 58.49
C LEU A 361 -56.15 3.96 58.64
N PRO A 362 -56.49 3.46 59.84
CA PRO A 362 -56.95 2.08 60.00
C PRO A 362 -58.25 1.85 59.23
N LEU A 363 -58.42 0.65 58.66
CA LEU A 363 -59.62 0.29 57.90
C LEU A 363 -60.80 0.00 58.84
N TYR A 364 -62.02 0.38 58.45
CA TYR A 364 -63.24 0.10 59.21
C TYR A 364 -63.53 -1.41 59.22
N GLN A 365 -63.92 -1.97 60.38
CA GLN A 365 -64.09 -3.41 60.58
C GLN A 365 -65.08 -4.02 59.57
N THR A 366 -64.60 -4.93 58.71
CA THR A 366 -65.41 -5.70 57.76
C THR A 366 -65.54 -7.16 58.23
N THR A 367 -66.71 -7.77 58.02
CA THR A 367 -67.01 -9.14 58.45
C THR A 367 -66.11 -10.16 57.73
N MET A 368 -65.32 -10.90 58.52
CA MET A 368 -64.49 -12.02 58.07
C MET A 368 -65.32 -13.31 58.03
N LEU A 369 -65.39 -13.96 56.87
CA LEU A 369 -65.80 -15.37 56.73
C LEU A 369 -64.63 -16.12 56.09
N ASP A 370 -64.08 -17.11 56.78
CA ASP A 370 -62.97 -17.97 56.33
C ASP A 370 -61.70 -17.22 55.87
N GLY A 371 -61.33 -16.14 56.58
CA GLY A 371 -60.12 -15.36 56.28
C GLY A 371 -60.21 -14.51 55.01
N ARG A 372 -61.40 -14.36 54.42
CA ARG A 372 -61.65 -13.53 53.23
C ARG A 372 -62.36 -12.23 53.62
N ILE A 373 -61.87 -11.10 53.12
CA ILE A 373 -62.58 -9.82 53.21
C ILE A 373 -63.67 -9.83 52.14
N TYR A 374 -64.93 -10.02 52.54
CA TYR A 374 -66.08 -9.85 51.65
C TYR A 374 -66.55 -8.40 51.72
N GLN A 375 -66.28 -7.64 50.66
CA GLN A 375 -66.97 -6.39 50.40
C GLN A 375 -67.69 -6.54 49.06
N ASP A 376 -69.01 -6.33 49.04
CA ASP A 376 -69.80 -6.24 47.81
C ASP A 376 -69.39 -4.97 47.06
N ILE A 377 -68.28 -5.04 46.35
CA ILE A 377 -67.84 -3.99 45.43
C ILE A 377 -68.70 -4.16 44.17
N PRO A 378 -69.57 -3.21 43.79
CA PRO A 378 -70.34 -3.31 42.56
C PRO A 378 -69.40 -3.29 41.37
N CYS A 379 -69.29 -4.42 40.68
CA CYS A 379 -68.26 -4.69 39.68
C CYS A 379 -68.36 -3.87 38.37
N MET A 380 -69.21 -2.85 38.28
CA MET A 380 -69.39 -1.97 37.10
C MET A 380 -69.27 -2.69 35.73
N GLY A 381 -69.77 -3.93 35.61
CA GLY A 381 -69.75 -4.70 34.37
C GLY A 381 -68.45 -5.45 33.99
N PHE A 382 -67.43 -5.52 34.87
CA PHE A 382 -66.20 -6.29 34.61
C PHE A 382 -66.35 -7.79 34.92
N SER A 383 -65.81 -8.66 34.06
CA SER A 383 -65.93 -10.13 34.16
C SER A 383 -65.03 -10.79 35.21
N SER A 384 -64.05 -10.07 35.78
CA SER A 384 -63.04 -10.59 36.72
C SER A 384 -63.41 -10.38 38.19
N CYS A 385 -64.67 -10.67 38.56
CA CYS A 385 -65.16 -10.53 39.93
C CYS A 385 -65.24 -11.84 40.74
N SER A 386 -64.78 -12.95 40.18
CA SER A 386 -64.69 -14.23 40.88
C SER A 386 -63.50 -14.32 41.86
N ASN A 387 -62.51 -13.43 41.73
CA ASN A 387 -61.32 -13.42 42.58
C ASN A 387 -61.45 -12.38 43.70
N SER A 388 -62.05 -12.75 44.84
CA SER A 388 -62.03 -11.92 46.05
C SER A 388 -60.60 -11.53 46.47
N LEU A 389 -60.43 -10.39 47.13
CA LEU A 389 -59.13 -9.98 47.69
C LEU A 389 -58.81 -10.90 48.88
N VAL A 390 -57.96 -11.90 48.67
CA VAL A 390 -57.50 -12.82 49.71
C VAL A 390 -56.19 -12.28 50.28
N LEU A 391 -56.24 -11.80 51.52
CA LEU A 391 -55.05 -11.41 52.26
C LEU A 391 -54.62 -12.58 53.16
N PRO A 392 -53.31 -12.86 53.32
CA PRO A 392 -52.82 -13.81 54.31
C PRO A 392 -53.37 -13.46 55.70
N GLN A 393 -53.79 -14.45 56.48
CA GLN A 393 -54.53 -14.24 57.74
C GLN A 393 -53.76 -13.37 58.75
N GLU A 394 -52.43 -13.42 58.75
CA GLU A 394 -51.55 -12.57 59.56
C GLU A 394 -51.47 -11.11 59.06
N ALA A 395 -51.46 -10.90 57.74
CA ALA A 395 -51.45 -9.56 57.14
C ALA A 395 -52.81 -8.87 57.30
N ALA A 396 -53.90 -9.64 57.17
CA ALA A 396 -55.26 -9.15 57.37
C ALA A 396 -55.50 -8.68 58.81
N ALA A 397 -54.95 -9.37 59.81
CA ALA A 397 -55.09 -8.99 61.22
C ALA A 397 -54.37 -7.67 61.57
N ARG A 398 -53.29 -7.33 60.88
CA ARG A 398 -52.51 -6.08 61.10
C ARG A 398 -53.18 -4.83 60.53
N LEU A 399 -54.12 -4.98 59.60
CA LEU A 399 -54.83 -3.86 58.95
C LEU A 399 -55.85 -3.14 59.86
N TYR A 400 -56.28 -3.79 60.94
CA TYR A 400 -57.36 -3.32 61.81
C TYR A 400 -56.90 -2.83 63.19
N LEU A 401 -55.60 -2.92 63.50
CA LEU A 401 -55.05 -2.55 64.81
C LEU A 401 -54.61 -1.07 64.83
N PRO A 402 -55.01 -0.27 65.85
CA PRO A 402 -54.62 1.14 65.96
C PRO A 402 -53.11 1.36 66.17
N GLU A 403 -52.39 0.41 66.78
CA GLU A 403 -50.92 0.47 66.92
C GLU A 403 -50.16 0.19 65.62
N ALA A 404 -50.81 -0.41 64.61
CA ALA A 404 -50.18 -0.69 63.33
C ALA A 404 -49.93 0.57 62.50
N VAL A 405 -50.52 1.72 62.85
CA VAL A 405 -50.36 3.00 62.14
C VAL A 405 -48.93 3.53 62.20
N ALA A 406 -48.13 3.16 63.22
CA ALA A 406 -46.74 3.62 63.33
C ALA A 406 -45.76 2.93 62.35
N ASN A 407 -46.12 1.77 61.78
CA ASN A 407 -45.32 1.06 60.76
C ASN A 407 -46.23 0.27 59.79
N GLY A 408 -47.36 0.87 59.39
CA GLY A 408 -48.47 0.21 58.70
C GLY A 408 -48.16 -0.14 57.25
N THR A 409 -47.50 -1.28 57.09
CA THR A 409 -46.99 -1.79 55.82
C THR A 409 -47.97 -2.81 55.24
N LEU A 410 -48.43 -2.59 54.00
CA LEU A 410 -49.09 -3.64 53.24
C LEU A 410 -48.25 -3.99 51.99
N ILE A 411 -47.68 -5.19 52.02
CA ILE A 411 -46.98 -5.80 50.89
C ILE A 411 -48.02 -6.66 50.16
N VAL A 412 -48.31 -6.33 48.90
CA VAL A 412 -49.41 -6.92 48.13
C VAL A 412 -48.92 -8.04 47.18
N ASP A 413 -47.61 -8.32 47.16
CA ASP A 413 -46.99 -9.41 46.36
C ASP A 413 -45.85 -10.08 47.16
N ASP A 414 -45.26 -11.19 46.67
CA ASP A 414 -44.25 -12.07 47.33
C ASP A 414 -42.90 -11.42 47.77
N LEU A 415 -42.83 -10.10 47.99
CA LEU A 415 -41.63 -9.34 48.35
C LEU A 415 -41.45 -9.23 49.87
N GLY A 416 -40.23 -9.41 50.38
CA GLY A 416 -39.92 -9.32 51.81
C GLY A 416 -39.69 -7.90 52.33
N SER A 417 -39.19 -6.99 51.49
CA SER A 417 -38.93 -5.57 51.78
C SER A 417 -38.92 -4.73 50.48
N ILE A 418 -39.20 -3.43 50.58
CA ILE A 418 -39.03 -2.46 49.46
C ILE A 418 -37.58 -2.47 48.95
N ASP A 419 -36.62 -2.79 49.82
CA ASP A 419 -35.19 -2.83 49.50
C ASP A 419 -34.80 -4.00 48.58
N GLU A 420 -35.70 -4.93 48.27
CA GLU A 420 -35.43 -5.98 47.28
C GLU A 420 -35.54 -5.48 45.83
N LEU A 421 -36.23 -4.35 45.60
CA LEU A 421 -36.37 -3.71 44.30
C LEU A 421 -35.25 -2.69 44.08
N ARG A 422 -34.75 -2.58 42.84
CA ARG A 422 -33.83 -1.49 42.46
C ARG A 422 -34.58 -0.16 42.39
N LEU A 423 -33.85 0.96 42.57
CA LEU A 423 -34.40 2.31 42.42
C LEU A 423 -35.04 2.53 41.04
N SER A 424 -34.49 1.93 39.99
CA SER A 424 -35.00 1.95 38.61
C SER A 424 -36.16 0.98 38.34
N GLU A 425 -36.48 0.09 39.28
CA GLU A 425 -37.54 -0.93 39.17
C GLU A 425 -38.75 -0.59 40.05
N ARG A 426 -38.70 0.51 40.79
CA ARG A 426 -39.81 1.01 41.62
C ARG A 426 -40.27 2.37 41.12
N GLU A 427 -41.58 2.56 41.00
CA GLU A 427 -42.18 3.87 40.75
C GLU A 427 -43.00 4.26 41.99
N VAL A 428 -42.68 5.41 42.60
CA VAL A 428 -43.29 5.86 43.85
C VAL A 428 -44.25 7.00 43.55
N TYR A 429 -45.51 6.81 43.89
CA TYR A 429 -46.52 7.86 43.87
C TYR A 429 -46.88 8.25 45.30
N THR A 430 -46.78 9.54 45.58
CA THR A 430 -47.13 10.12 46.88
C THR A 430 -48.36 10.99 46.75
N ALA A 431 -49.39 10.73 47.55
CA ALA A 431 -50.52 11.63 47.74
C ALA A 431 -50.52 12.15 49.18
N TYR A 432 -50.99 13.37 49.37
CA TYR A 432 -50.98 14.04 50.67
C TYR A 432 -52.41 14.14 51.21
N PHE A 433 -52.58 13.97 52.51
CA PHE A 433 -53.85 14.14 53.21
C PHE A 433 -53.65 14.93 54.51
N CYS A 434 -54.69 15.61 54.98
CA CYS A 434 -54.64 16.45 56.17
C CYS A 434 -55.16 15.68 57.40
N ASN A 435 -54.35 15.63 58.46
CA ASN A 435 -54.70 15.00 59.73
C ASN A 435 -55.26 16.06 60.71
N ALA A 436 -56.57 16.28 60.69
CA ALA A 436 -57.23 17.30 61.52
C ALA A 436 -58.27 16.67 62.46
N THR A 437 -57.93 16.51 63.74
CA THR A 437 -58.89 16.17 64.80
C THR A 437 -59.59 17.46 65.28
N SER A 438 -60.92 17.49 65.22
CA SER A 438 -61.73 18.71 65.41
C SER A 438 -61.56 19.38 66.77
N ALA A 439 -61.05 20.62 66.77
CA ALA A 439 -61.39 21.66 67.73
C ALA A 439 -60.96 23.02 67.17
N ASP A 440 -61.67 23.51 66.17
CA ASP A 440 -62.14 24.92 66.07
C ASP A 440 -62.85 25.15 64.73
N GLY A 441 -63.87 26.00 64.78
CA GLY A 441 -65.01 25.99 63.88
C GLY A 441 -64.79 26.48 62.44
N ALA A 442 -65.74 26.03 61.61
CA ALA A 442 -66.21 26.61 60.35
C ALA A 442 -65.27 26.63 59.13
N VAL A 443 -65.38 25.62 58.26
CA VAL A 443 -65.19 25.80 56.80
C VAL A 443 -66.08 24.84 56.02
N GLY A 444 -66.93 25.37 55.14
CA GLY A 444 -67.69 24.62 54.15
C GLY A 444 -66.95 24.55 52.81
N GLY A 445 -66.92 23.36 52.19
CA GLY A 445 -66.35 23.10 50.86
C GLY A 445 -65.29 21.99 50.85
N THR A 446 -65.20 21.24 49.74
CA THR A 446 -64.21 20.18 49.48
C THR A 446 -62.79 20.76 49.41
N GLN A 447 -62.15 21.02 50.54
CA GLN A 447 -60.73 21.41 50.59
C GLN A 447 -59.83 20.23 50.22
N LYS A 448 -58.88 20.49 49.31
CA LYS A 448 -57.77 19.60 48.97
C LYS A 448 -56.69 19.69 50.05
N ALA A 449 -55.77 18.72 50.10
CA ALA A 449 -54.66 18.71 51.06
C ALA A 449 -53.74 19.96 51.02
N THR A 450 -53.82 20.75 49.94
CA THR A 450 -53.10 22.02 49.76
C THR A 450 -53.56 23.14 50.70
N ASP A 451 -54.72 23.01 51.34
CA ASP A 451 -55.30 24.05 52.22
C ASP A 451 -55.05 23.79 53.73
N CYS A 452 -54.15 22.85 54.06
CA CYS A 452 -53.86 22.41 55.43
C CYS A 452 -52.50 22.95 55.91
N ASP A 453 -52.35 23.26 57.21
CA ASP A 453 -51.06 23.64 57.83
C ASP A 453 -50.00 22.55 57.59
N LEU A 454 -48.78 22.95 57.23
CA LEU A 454 -47.67 22.04 56.90
C LEU A 454 -47.38 21.00 58.00
N ASP A 455 -47.55 21.36 59.27
CA ASP A 455 -47.34 20.45 60.42
C ASP A 455 -48.43 19.36 60.55
N ARG A 456 -49.51 19.43 59.77
CA ARG A 456 -50.65 18.51 59.81
C ARG A 456 -50.82 17.68 58.53
N VAL A 457 -49.87 17.79 57.61
CA VAL A 457 -49.89 17.03 56.35
C VAL A 457 -49.19 15.69 56.53
N THR A 458 -49.90 14.62 56.22
CA THR A 458 -49.39 13.25 56.20
C THR A 458 -49.41 12.67 54.79
N GLN A 459 -48.49 11.77 54.48
CA GLN A 459 -48.30 11.22 53.14
C GLN A 459 -48.79 9.78 53.03
N ILE A 460 -49.41 9.47 51.90
CA ILE A 460 -49.76 8.13 51.42
C ILE A 460 -48.80 7.81 50.30
N ARG A 461 -48.07 6.69 50.41
CA ARG A 461 -47.14 6.23 49.38
C ARG A 461 -47.64 4.94 48.75
N ALA A 462 -47.77 4.93 47.43
CA ALA A 462 -47.99 3.75 46.63
C ALA A 462 -46.72 3.48 45.80
N VAL A 463 -46.11 2.31 45.97
CA VAL A 463 -44.95 1.89 45.19
C VAL A 463 -45.38 0.77 44.26
N PHE A 464 -45.08 0.95 42.98
CA PHE A 464 -45.37 -0.01 41.93
C PHE A 464 -44.10 -0.78 41.53
N ASP A 465 -44.24 -2.09 41.36
CA ASP A 465 -43.20 -2.96 40.78
C ASP A 465 -43.18 -2.76 39.26
N ARG A 466 -42.06 -2.24 38.74
CA ARG A 466 -41.81 -2.00 37.32
C ARG A 466 -40.81 -2.98 36.70
N ARG A 467 -40.45 -4.09 37.38
CA ARG A 467 -39.46 -5.08 36.88
C ARG A 467 -39.77 -5.57 35.47
N ALA A 468 -41.03 -5.80 35.13
CA ALA A 468 -41.44 -6.21 33.79
C ALA A 468 -41.15 -5.12 32.73
N GLY A 469 -41.46 -3.85 33.06
CA GLY A 469 -41.15 -2.70 32.22
C GLY A 469 -39.64 -2.46 32.07
N SER A 470 -38.88 -2.55 33.17
CA SER A 470 -37.43 -2.35 33.15
C SER A 470 -36.69 -3.49 32.40
N ARG A 471 -37.17 -4.74 32.49
CA ARG A 471 -36.67 -5.85 31.66
C ARG A 471 -36.98 -5.69 30.18
N LEU A 472 -38.20 -5.26 29.83
CA LEU A 472 -38.57 -4.99 28.45
C LEU A 472 -37.73 -3.84 27.87
N GLN A 473 -37.53 -2.78 28.64
CA GLN A 473 -36.69 -1.62 28.30
C GLN A 473 -35.23 -2.03 28.10
N ALA A 474 -34.67 -2.84 29.00
CA ALA A 474 -33.33 -3.40 28.87
C ALA A 474 -33.21 -4.28 27.62
N GLY A 475 -34.20 -5.15 27.34
CA GLY A 475 -34.23 -5.98 26.13
C GLY A 475 -34.27 -5.17 24.81
N LEU A 476 -35.07 -4.10 24.77
CA LEU A 476 -35.09 -3.17 23.63
C LEU A 476 -33.77 -2.40 23.49
N SER A 477 -33.16 -1.99 24.61
CA SER A 477 -31.84 -1.34 24.64
C SER A 477 -30.73 -2.24 24.10
N VAL A 478 -30.68 -3.51 24.53
CA VAL A 478 -29.73 -4.52 24.00
C VAL A 478 -29.91 -4.69 22.49
N THR A 479 -31.16 -4.84 22.04
CA THR A 479 -31.49 -5.02 20.62
C THR A 479 -31.07 -3.81 19.79
N ARG A 480 -31.37 -2.60 20.30
CA ARG A 480 -30.95 -1.33 19.68
C ARG A 480 -29.44 -1.23 19.57
N THR A 481 -28.72 -1.48 20.67
CA THR A 481 -27.25 -1.42 20.71
C THR A 481 -26.63 -2.43 19.75
N PHE A 482 -27.16 -3.65 19.68
CA PHE A 482 -26.71 -4.67 18.75
C PHE A 482 -26.88 -4.25 17.28
N ILE A 483 -28.04 -3.71 16.91
CA ILE A 483 -28.29 -3.24 15.53
C ILE A 483 -27.38 -2.07 15.17
N VAL A 484 -27.17 -1.12 16.08
CA VAL A 484 -26.24 0.00 15.86
C VAL A 484 -24.81 -0.53 15.68
N CYS A 485 -24.35 -1.45 16.53
CA CYS A 485 -23.04 -2.10 16.38
C CYS A 485 -22.91 -2.77 15.00
N PHE A 486 -23.92 -3.54 14.60
CA PHE A 486 -23.92 -4.26 13.33
C PHE A 486 -23.83 -3.31 12.13
N ILE A 487 -24.63 -2.24 12.11
CA ILE A 487 -24.64 -1.23 11.04
C ILE A 487 -23.30 -0.50 10.97
N LEU A 488 -22.73 -0.09 12.11
CA LEU A 488 -21.44 0.61 12.16
C LEU A 488 -20.29 -0.29 11.70
N ILE A 489 -20.24 -1.55 12.15
CA ILE A 489 -19.22 -2.52 11.75
C ILE A 489 -19.33 -2.82 10.25
N LEU A 490 -20.54 -3.08 9.74
CA LEU A 490 -20.77 -3.32 8.32
C LEU A 490 -20.39 -2.09 7.47
N GLY A 491 -20.77 -0.88 7.91
CA GLY A 491 -20.39 0.37 7.27
C GLY A 491 -18.87 0.55 7.19
N ALA A 492 -18.17 0.33 8.31
CA ALA A 492 -16.72 0.40 8.37
C ALA A 492 -16.04 -0.62 7.43
N LEU A 493 -16.51 -1.87 7.41
CA LEU A 493 -15.98 -2.90 6.51
C LEU A 493 -16.19 -2.56 5.03
N LEU A 494 -17.35 -2.00 4.69
CA LEU A 494 -17.66 -1.61 3.30
C LEU A 494 -16.82 -0.42 2.82
N ILE A 495 -16.49 0.54 3.69
CA ILE A 495 -15.64 1.69 3.35
C ILE A 495 -14.18 1.23 3.19
N ASN A 496 -13.64 0.51 4.17
CA ASN A 496 -12.26 0.02 4.17
C ASN A 496 -11.95 -0.88 2.96
N ARG A 497 -12.93 -1.70 2.53
CA ARG A 497 -12.78 -2.52 1.32
C ARG A 497 -12.57 -1.69 0.04
N ASP A 498 -13.22 -0.54 -0.10
CA ASP A 498 -13.09 0.29 -1.30
C ASP A 498 -11.75 1.03 -1.32
N GLU A 499 -11.31 1.56 -0.18
CA GLU A 499 -9.98 2.18 -0.02
C GLU A 499 -8.86 1.20 -0.41
N ASN A 500 -8.92 -0.03 0.11
CA ASN A 500 -7.92 -1.06 -0.20
C ASN A 500 -7.88 -1.41 -1.70
N ASN A 501 -9.05 -1.51 -2.34
CA ASN A 501 -9.12 -1.91 -3.77
C ASN A 501 -8.75 -0.78 -4.73
N LEU A 502 -9.06 0.47 -4.39
CA LEU A 502 -8.85 1.63 -5.27
C LEU A 502 -7.45 2.24 -5.12
N VAL A 503 -6.84 2.14 -3.94
CA VAL A 503 -5.58 2.82 -3.62
C VAL A 503 -4.49 1.83 -3.21
N LEU A 504 -4.71 1.05 -2.14
CA LEU A 504 -3.64 0.24 -1.53
C LEU A 504 -3.10 -0.84 -2.47
N ILE A 505 -3.98 -1.68 -3.03
CA ILE A 505 -3.60 -2.80 -3.88
C ILE A 505 -2.92 -2.33 -5.19
N PRO A 506 -3.40 -1.27 -5.89
CA PRO A 506 -2.66 -0.71 -7.01
C PRO A 506 -1.27 -0.20 -6.63
N ILE A 507 -1.12 0.51 -5.51
CA ILE A 507 0.19 1.00 -5.05
C ILE A 507 1.12 -0.18 -4.75
N GLU A 508 0.64 -1.21 -4.05
CA GLU A 508 1.40 -2.43 -3.77
C GLU A 508 1.89 -3.10 -5.07
N ARG A 509 1.01 -3.23 -6.08
CA ARG A 509 1.40 -3.75 -7.40
C ARG A 509 2.46 -2.89 -8.09
N MET A 510 2.30 -1.57 -8.05
CA MET A 510 3.30 -0.63 -8.60
C MET A 510 4.65 -0.78 -7.90
N MET A 511 4.68 -0.90 -6.57
CA MET A 511 5.92 -1.11 -5.82
C MET A 511 6.58 -2.45 -6.16
N VAL A 512 5.81 -3.54 -6.26
CA VAL A 512 6.33 -4.85 -6.67
C VAL A 512 6.94 -4.76 -8.06
N LYS A 513 6.25 -4.12 -9.01
CA LYS A 513 6.75 -3.92 -10.38
C LYS A 513 8.00 -3.04 -10.41
N MET A 514 8.02 -1.97 -9.62
CA MET A 514 9.18 -1.10 -9.47
C MET A 514 10.39 -1.88 -8.92
N ASN A 515 10.20 -2.70 -7.89
CA ASN A 515 11.26 -3.55 -7.32
C ASN A 515 11.74 -4.62 -8.32
N GLU A 516 10.83 -5.17 -9.13
CA GLU A 516 11.18 -6.08 -10.22
C GLU A 516 12.06 -5.38 -11.28
N ILE A 517 11.70 -4.15 -11.68
CA ILE A 517 12.49 -3.29 -12.59
C ILE A 517 13.83 -2.90 -11.95
N GLN A 518 13.85 -2.62 -10.65
CA GLN A 518 15.05 -2.25 -9.91
C GLN A 518 16.07 -3.40 -9.86
N ASN A 519 15.62 -4.63 -9.65
CA ASN A 519 16.49 -5.81 -9.56
C ASN A 519 16.94 -6.29 -10.94
N ASN A 520 16.09 -6.18 -11.96
CA ASN A 520 16.42 -6.50 -13.33
C ASN A 520 15.79 -5.49 -14.32
N PRO A 521 16.47 -4.37 -14.59
CA PRO A 521 15.94 -3.35 -15.50
C PRO A 521 15.66 -3.87 -16.90
N LEU A 522 16.44 -4.85 -17.39
CA LEU A 522 16.22 -5.47 -18.69
C LEU A 522 14.94 -6.30 -18.75
N ALA A 523 14.43 -6.75 -17.60
CA ALA A 523 13.13 -7.43 -17.51
C ALA A 523 11.94 -6.47 -17.72
N ALA A 524 12.11 -5.16 -17.49
CA ALA A 524 11.06 -4.16 -17.70
C ALA A 524 10.52 -4.19 -19.14
N ALA A 525 11.41 -4.38 -20.12
CA ALA A 525 11.05 -4.52 -21.52
C ALA A 525 10.24 -5.80 -21.81
N ASN A 526 10.32 -6.83 -20.97
CA ASN A 526 9.44 -8.01 -21.07
C ASN A 526 8.06 -7.70 -20.49
N MET A 527 8.02 -7.01 -19.35
CA MET A 527 6.77 -6.67 -18.65
C MET A 527 5.88 -5.73 -19.47
N SER A 528 6.47 -4.81 -20.24
CA SER A 528 5.73 -3.92 -21.14
C SER A 528 4.97 -4.67 -22.23
N ASP A 529 5.60 -5.70 -22.79
CA ASP A 529 4.99 -6.53 -23.84
C ASP A 529 3.88 -7.42 -23.27
N ASP A 530 4.11 -8.03 -22.10
CA ASP A 530 3.13 -8.88 -21.43
C ASP A 530 1.89 -8.08 -20.96
N ALA A 531 2.09 -6.85 -20.47
CA ALA A 531 1.00 -5.94 -20.13
C ALA A 531 0.17 -5.54 -21.37
N ALA A 532 0.81 -5.34 -22.52
CA ALA A 532 0.12 -5.08 -23.79
C ALA A 532 -0.74 -6.29 -24.22
N LEU A 533 -0.26 -7.52 -24.02
CA LEU A 533 -1.00 -8.75 -24.35
C LEU A 533 -2.22 -8.98 -23.45
N ASP A 534 -2.12 -8.69 -22.14
CA ASP A 534 -3.26 -8.82 -21.22
C ASP A 534 -4.39 -7.84 -21.58
N SER A 535 -4.04 -6.62 -21.98
CA SER A 535 -5.01 -5.62 -22.46
C SER A 535 -5.68 -6.06 -23.79
N GLY A 536 -4.94 -6.68 -24.70
CA GLY A 536 -5.46 -7.16 -25.98
C GLY A 536 -6.41 -8.37 -25.85
N LYS A 537 -6.16 -9.28 -24.89
CA LYS A 537 -7.04 -10.42 -24.60
C LYS A 537 -8.38 -9.97 -24.00
N LYS A 538 -8.37 -8.94 -23.15
CA LYS A 538 -9.59 -8.36 -22.56
C LYS A 538 -10.41 -7.61 -23.61
N ALA A 539 -9.78 -6.87 -24.52
CA ALA A 539 -10.48 -6.18 -25.61
C ALA A 539 -11.19 -7.15 -26.58
N HIS A 540 -10.56 -8.29 -26.91
CA HIS A 540 -11.19 -9.31 -27.76
C HIS A 540 -12.34 -10.08 -27.08
N ALA A 541 -12.33 -10.20 -25.75
CA ALA A 541 -13.43 -10.80 -24.99
C ALA A 541 -14.67 -9.89 -24.89
N VAL A 542 -14.54 -8.59 -25.18
CA VAL A 542 -15.64 -7.61 -25.10
C VAL A 542 -16.49 -7.59 -26.39
N HIS A 543 -16.06 -8.25 -27.48
CA HIS A 543 -16.84 -8.38 -28.73
C HIS A 543 -17.43 -9.77 -28.96
N GLY A 544 -17.44 -10.65 -27.95
CA GLY A 544 -18.00 -11.99 -28.04
C GLY A 544 -19.32 -12.16 -27.28
N LYS A 545 -20.42 -12.17 -28.03
CA LYS A 545 -21.82 -12.52 -27.70
C LYS A 545 -22.69 -11.42 -27.04
N PRO A 546 -23.83 -11.03 -27.66
CA PRO A 546 -24.91 -10.39 -26.93
C PRO A 546 -25.48 -11.44 -25.97
N LEU A 547 -25.51 -11.10 -24.68
CA LEU A 547 -26.26 -11.89 -23.70
C LEU A 547 -27.69 -11.39 -23.74
N ASP A 548 -28.61 -12.32 -23.95
CA ASP A 548 -30.04 -12.10 -24.01
C ASP A 548 -30.53 -11.30 -22.79
N ASP A 549 -31.21 -10.19 -23.08
CA ASP A 549 -32.03 -9.43 -22.15
C ASP A 549 -33.29 -10.25 -21.88
N ASP A 550 -33.36 -11.01 -20.79
CA ASP A 550 -34.61 -11.48 -20.17
C ASP A 550 -34.32 -12.20 -18.85
N ASP A 551 -34.21 -11.45 -17.74
CA ASP A 551 -34.63 -11.94 -16.41
C ASP A 551 -34.69 -10.81 -15.36
N TYR A 552 -35.75 -10.00 -15.38
CA TYR A 552 -36.07 -9.02 -14.33
C TYR A 552 -37.24 -9.51 -13.49
N SER A 553 -36.99 -10.37 -12.50
CA SER A 553 -38.03 -10.72 -11.51
C SER A 553 -37.49 -11.18 -10.15
N SER A 554 -36.69 -10.36 -9.45
CA SER A 554 -36.64 -10.49 -7.98
C SER A 554 -36.20 -9.20 -7.26
N PRO A 555 -36.97 -8.72 -6.26
CA PRO A 555 -36.57 -7.59 -5.40
C PRO A 555 -35.28 -7.89 -4.62
N PHE A 556 -35.02 -9.16 -4.32
CA PHE A 556 -33.85 -9.61 -3.56
C PHE A 556 -32.51 -9.44 -4.30
N ARG A 557 -32.48 -9.58 -5.63
CA ARG A 557 -31.25 -9.33 -6.40
C ARG A 557 -30.90 -7.85 -6.55
N ALA A 558 -31.88 -6.95 -6.53
CA ALA A 558 -31.62 -5.51 -6.55
C ALA A 558 -30.92 -5.05 -5.27
N VAL A 559 -31.34 -5.58 -4.11
CA VAL A 559 -30.68 -5.35 -2.82
C VAL A 559 -29.28 -5.98 -2.83
N GLN A 560 -29.14 -7.21 -3.35
CA GLN A 560 -27.83 -7.86 -3.49
C GLN A 560 -26.89 -7.10 -4.44
N ALA A 561 -27.38 -6.49 -5.51
CA ALA A 561 -26.60 -5.67 -6.44
C ALA A 561 -26.19 -4.31 -5.83
N LEU A 562 -26.98 -3.77 -4.89
CA LEU A 562 -26.65 -2.59 -4.09
C LEU A 562 -25.52 -2.87 -3.07
N PHE A 563 -25.51 -4.06 -2.47
CA PHE A 563 -24.47 -4.47 -1.49
C PHE A 563 -23.26 -5.17 -2.13
N SER A 564 -23.42 -5.81 -3.28
CA SER A 564 -22.33 -6.35 -4.08
C SER A 564 -21.92 -5.30 -5.10
N GLY A 565 -20.95 -4.46 -4.76
CA GLY A 565 -20.35 -3.49 -5.65
C GLY A 565 -19.59 -4.10 -6.85
N LYS A 566 -20.23 -5.00 -7.61
CA LYS A 566 -19.82 -5.32 -8.99
C LYS A 566 -20.42 -4.29 -9.93
N SER A 567 -20.05 -3.03 -9.72
CA SER A 567 -19.93 -2.15 -10.88
C SER A 567 -18.81 -2.77 -11.71
N LYS A 568 -19.14 -3.19 -12.93
CA LYS A 568 -18.19 -3.53 -13.99
C LYS A 568 -17.50 -2.23 -14.45
N ALA A 569 -16.94 -1.46 -13.51
CA ALA A 569 -16.07 -0.36 -13.79
C ALA A 569 -14.76 -0.98 -14.26
N SER A 570 -14.48 -0.77 -15.55
CA SER A 570 -13.19 -0.96 -16.18
C SER A 570 -12.06 -0.62 -15.19
N SER A 571 -11.43 -1.64 -14.58
CA SER A 571 -10.24 -1.43 -13.77
C SER A 571 -9.07 -0.91 -14.60
N ASP A 572 -9.22 -0.93 -15.92
CA ASP A 572 -8.25 -0.44 -16.91
C ASP A 572 -8.28 1.08 -17.11
N SER A 573 -9.28 1.81 -16.57
CA SER A 573 -9.40 3.27 -16.73
C SER A 573 -9.22 4.06 -15.43
N MET A 574 -8.53 3.49 -14.44
CA MET A 574 -8.18 4.24 -13.23
C MET A 574 -6.80 4.88 -13.40
N GLU A 575 -6.61 6.09 -12.90
CA GLU A 575 -5.32 6.79 -12.90
C GLU A 575 -4.20 5.93 -12.32
N THR A 576 -4.45 5.20 -11.24
CA THR A 576 -3.47 4.28 -10.62
C THR A 576 -3.04 3.17 -11.56
N ALA A 577 -3.98 2.60 -12.33
CA ALA A 577 -3.66 1.60 -13.36
C ALA A 577 -2.95 2.22 -14.58
N MET A 578 -3.25 3.47 -14.91
CA MET A 578 -2.52 4.22 -15.94
C MET A 578 -1.07 4.48 -15.51
N LEU A 579 -0.85 4.89 -14.25
CA LEU A 579 0.48 5.09 -13.68
C LEU A 579 1.29 3.78 -13.66
N GLU A 580 0.69 2.67 -13.22
CA GLU A 580 1.29 1.34 -13.27
C GLU A 580 1.78 0.99 -14.69
N LYS A 581 0.90 1.12 -15.70
CA LYS A 581 1.26 0.88 -17.11
C LYS A 581 2.31 1.86 -17.62
N THR A 582 2.29 3.10 -17.15
CA THR A 582 3.23 4.15 -17.56
C THR A 582 4.63 3.86 -17.03
N ILE A 583 4.77 3.46 -15.76
CA ILE A 583 6.05 3.04 -15.17
C ILE A 583 6.63 1.86 -15.96
N ILE A 584 5.81 0.85 -16.27
CA ILE A 584 6.27 -0.31 -17.04
C ILE A 584 6.73 0.11 -18.45
N LYS A 585 5.98 0.98 -19.14
CA LYS A 585 6.33 1.46 -20.48
C LYS A 585 7.60 2.31 -20.48
N ILE A 586 7.73 3.26 -19.55
CA ILE A 586 8.92 4.11 -19.42
C ILE A 586 10.12 3.25 -19.04
N GLY A 587 9.98 2.35 -18.05
CA GLY A 587 11.03 1.40 -17.68
C GLY A 587 11.46 0.51 -18.85
N GLY A 588 10.51 0.01 -19.63
CA GLY A 588 10.79 -0.78 -20.83
C GLY A 588 11.52 0.01 -21.93
N LEU A 589 11.12 1.27 -22.18
CA LEU A 589 11.79 2.16 -23.13
C LEU A 589 13.20 2.52 -22.68
N LEU A 590 13.39 2.81 -21.39
CA LEU A 590 14.70 3.07 -20.80
C LEU A 590 15.61 1.84 -20.94
N ALA A 591 15.13 0.66 -20.58
CA ALA A 591 15.88 -0.58 -20.71
C ALA A 591 16.27 -0.88 -22.17
N LEU A 592 15.38 -0.61 -23.14
CA LEU A 592 15.66 -0.78 -24.56
C LEU A 592 16.69 0.24 -25.07
N GLY A 593 16.60 1.50 -24.62
CA GLY A 593 17.46 2.59 -25.07
C GLY A 593 18.87 2.58 -24.45
N PHE A 594 18.98 2.22 -23.17
CA PHE A 594 20.26 2.13 -22.45
C PHE A 594 20.97 0.78 -22.61
N GLY A 595 20.23 -0.26 -23.01
CA GLY A 595 20.76 -1.62 -23.16
C GLY A 595 21.34 -2.19 -21.87
N GLU A 596 22.21 -3.19 -22.01
CA GLU A 596 22.84 -3.86 -20.86
C GLU A 596 23.77 -2.92 -20.08
N ALA A 597 24.54 -2.07 -20.77
CA ALA A 597 25.52 -1.17 -20.15
C ALA A 597 24.87 -0.15 -19.20
N GLY A 598 23.64 0.28 -19.48
CA GLY A 598 22.92 1.22 -18.62
C GLY A 598 21.93 0.57 -17.65
N ALA A 599 21.83 -0.77 -17.62
CA ALA A 599 20.99 -1.46 -16.64
C ALA A 599 21.42 -1.12 -15.21
N GLU A 600 22.72 -1.07 -14.91
CA GLU A 600 23.19 -0.69 -13.57
C GLU A 600 22.82 0.76 -13.22
N ILE A 601 22.82 1.66 -14.21
CA ILE A 601 22.42 3.07 -14.05
C ILE A 601 20.95 3.16 -13.67
N ILE A 602 20.09 2.43 -14.39
CA ILE A 602 18.66 2.36 -14.09
C ILE A 602 18.47 1.77 -12.68
N ALA A 603 19.07 0.62 -12.39
CA ALA A 603 18.91 -0.07 -11.10
C ALA A 603 19.26 0.82 -9.91
N LYS A 604 20.43 1.48 -9.92
CA LYS A 604 20.89 2.36 -8.83
C LYS A 604 19.99 3.58 -8.64
N ASN A 605 19.57 4.22 -9.73
CA ASN A 605 18.66 5.38 -9.66
C ASN A 605 17.25 5.01 -9.21
N MET A 606 16.81 3.77 -9.46
CA MET A 606 15.55 3.26 -8.93
C MET A 606 15.66 2.81 -7.46
N LYS A 607 16.87 2.59 -6.91
CA LYS A 607 17.09 2.23 -5.49
C LYS A 607 17.04 3.42 -4.54
N ASN A 608 17.52 4.57 -4.97
CA ASN A 608 17.66 5.73 -4.09
C ASN A 608 16.28 6.37 -3.87
N ALA A 609 15.77 6.28 -2.64
CA ALA A 609 14.48 6.85 -2.25
C ALA A 609 14.49 8.39 -2.21
N ASP A 610 15.66 9.03 -2.28
CA ASP A 610 15.86 10.47 -2.08
C ASP A 610 15.40 11.35 -3.27
N GLY A 611 14.68 10.80 -4.26
CA GLY A 611 14.09 11.53 -5.38
C GLY A 611 15.10 12.17 -6.37
N GLY A 612 16.39 12.20 -6.04
CA GLY A 612 17.45 12.74 -6.89
C GLY A 612 17.89 11.75 -7.96
N LEU A 613 17.85 12.17 -9.23
CA LEU A 613 18.44 11.43 -10.35
C LEU A 613 19.95 11.68 -10.40
N ASN A 614 20.74 10.64 -10.12
CA ASN A 614 22.19 10.64 -10.36
C ASN A 614 22.54 9.65 -11.48
N ALA A 615 22.44 10.11 -12.71
CA ALA A 615 22.77 9.31 -13.88
C ALA A 615 24.29 9.23 -14.17
N MET A 616 25.12 10.08 -13.52
CA MET A 616 26.58 10.08 -13.63
C MET A 616 27.22 9.18 -12.59
N LEU A 617 27.03 7.87 -12.76
CA LEU A 617 27.66 6.87 -11.90
C LEU A 617 29.10 6.59 -12.34
N ASP A 618 29.96 6.33 -11.36
CA ASP A 618 31.34 5.92 -11.61
C ASP A 618 31.38 4.64 -12.46
N GLY A 619 32.26 4.63 -13.46
CA GLY A 619 32.43 3.49 -14.34
C GLY A 619 33.13 2.31 -13.67
N LYS A 620 32.72 1.09 -14.01
CA LYS A 620 33.32 -0.16 -13.53
C LYS A 620 34.26 -0.74 -14.59
N LYS A 621 35.48 -1.09 -14.19
CA LYS A 621 36.40 -1.84 -15.05
C LYS A 621 35.93 -3.29 -15.16
N LEU A 622 35.76 -3.77 -16.38
CA LEU A 622 35.41 -5.15 -16.69
C LEU A 622 36.20 -5.67 -17.89
N GLN A 623 36.20 -6.98 -18.08
CA GLN A 623 36.66 -7.67 -19.30
C GLN A 623 35.45 -8.05 -20.14
N ALA A 624 35.57 -7.92 -21.45
CA ALA A 624 34.54 -8.30 -22.41
C ALA A 624 35.13 -8.55 -23.79
N ILE A 625 34.37 -9.23 -24.64
CA ILE A 625 34.66 -9.34 -26.06
C ILE A 625 33.88 -8.23 -26.77
N PHE A 626 34.58 -7.43 -27.57
CA PHE A 626 34.03 -6.35 -28.36
C PHE A 626 33.97 -6.76 -29.82
N GLY A 627 32.78 -6.64 -30.40
CA GLY A 627 32.52 -6.81 -31.81
C GLY A 627 32.14 -5.49 -32.45
N PHE A 628 32.72 -5.20 -33.60
CA PHE A 628 32.34 -4.08 -34.43
C PHE A 628 31.96 -4.61 -35.81
N CYS A 629 30.86 -4.15 -36.36
CA CYS A 629 30.49 -4.48 -37.74
C CYS A 629 29.96 -3.25 -38.48
N ASP A 630 30.23 -3.18 -39.77
CA ASP A 630 29.92 -2.03 -40.63
C ASP A 630 29.41 -2.50 -42.00
N ILE A 631 28.45 -1.78 -42.57
CA ILE A 631 27.84 -2.07 -43.88
C ILE A 631 28.77 -1.60 -45.00
N ARG A 632 29.08 -2.50 -45.93
CA ARG A 632 29.91 -2.18 -47.10
C ARG A 632 29.13 -1.37 -48.12
N ASN A 633 29.80 -0.36 -48.69
CA ASN A 633 29.22 0.58 -49.66
C ASN A 633 27.98 1.32 -49.11
N PHE A 634 27.96 1.62 -47.81
CA PHE A 634 26.82 2.27 -47.18
C PHE A 634 26.56 3.67 -47.75
N THR A 635 27.59 4.49 -47.95
CA THR A 635 27.44 5.84 -48.52
C THR A 635 26.69 5.81 -49.85
N ASP A 636 27.09 4.92 -50.77
CA ASP A 636 26.40 4.73 -52.05
C ASP A 636 24.93 4.32 -51.85
N ALA A 637 24.68 3.39 -50.91
CA ALA A 637 23.32 2.96 -50.59
C ALA A 637 22.48 4.10 -50.01
N THR A 638 23.06 4.99 -49.20
CA THR A 638 22.33 6.11 -48.58
C THR A 638 21.93 7.20 -49.57
N GLU A 639 22.79 7.51 -50.53
CA GLU A 639 22.50 8.49 -51.59
C GLU A 639 21.29 8.07 -52.45
N ILE A 640 21.14 6.75 -52.66
CA ILE A 640 20.08 6.17 -53.48
C ILE A 640 18.80 5.97 -52.66
N LEU A 641 18.89 5.31 -51.50
CA LEU A 641 17.71 4.93 -50.72
C LEU A 641 17.04 6.12 -50.02
N LYS A 642 17.77 7.20 -49.72
CA LYS A 642 17.25 8.44 -49.11
C LYS A 642 16.39 8.16 -47.86
N GLU A 643 15.10 8.48 -47.90
CA GLU A 643 14.17 8.26 -46.77
C GLU A 643 14.06 6.78 -46.36
N LYS A 644 14.35 5.84 -47.27
CA LYS A 644 14.30 4.39 -47.00
C LYS A 644 15.54 3.86 -46.27
N VAL A 645 16.58 4.67 -46.06
CA VAL A 645 17.82 4.25 -45.36
C VAL A 645 17.53 3.73 -43.96
N MET A 646 16.64 4.39 -43.21
CA MET A 646 16.30 3.96 -41.85
C MET A 646 15.66 2.57 -41.84
N VAL A 647 14.79 2.26 -42.81
CA VAL A 647 14.18 0.92 -42.94
C VAL A 647 15.24 -0.12 -43.27
N PHE A 648 16.15 0.21 -44.20
CA PHE A 648 17.26 -0.66 -44.61
C PHE A 648 18.20 -0.98 -43.43
N VAL A 649 18.64 0.03 -42.67
CA VAL A 649 19.50 -0.16 -41.50
C VAL A 649 18.77 -0.94 -40.40
N ASN A 650 17.49 -0.65 -40.14
CA ASN A 650 16.71 -1.37 -39.12
C ASN A 650 16.51 -2.86 -39.45
N GLN A 651 16.34 -3.22 -40.73
CA GLN A 651 16.25 -4.62 -41.15
C GLN A 651 17.56 -5.37 -40.97
N ILE A 652 18.70 -4.71 -41.22
CA ILE A 652 20.02 -5.28 -40.93
C ILE A 652 20.21 -5.40 -39.42
N ALA A 653 19.88 -4.35 -38.66
CA ALA A 653 19.96 -4.33 -37.20
C ALA A 653 19.10 -5.42 -36.55
N GLU A 654 17.92 -5.73 -37.09
CA GLU A 654 17.07 -6.82 -36.61
C GLU A 654 17.77 -8.19 -36.72
N ILE A 655 18.47 -8.44 -37.84
CA ILE A 655 19.26 -9.67 -38.03
C ILE A 655 20.49 -9.67 -37.12
N VAL A 656 21.24 -8.56 -37.08
CA VAL A 656 22.47 -8.42 -36.28
C VAL A 656 22.17 -8.57 -34.79
N HIS A 657 21.32 -7.69 -34.24
CA HIS A 657 20.98 -7.70 -32.81
C HIS A 657 20.25 -8.99 -32.41
N GLY A 658 19.33 -9.47 -33.25
CA GLY A 658 18.58 -10.69 -32.99
C GLY A 658 19.46 -11.93 -32.93
N THR A 659 20.47 -12.04 -33.81
CA THR A 659 21.42 -13.15 -33.80
C THR A 659 22.41 -13.01 -32.64
N VAL A 660 22.95 -11.81 -32.41
CA VAL A 660 23.91 -11.56 -31.34
C VAL A 660 23.31 -11.85 -29.96
N ASP A 661 22.07 -11.43 -29.70
CA ASP A 661 21.36 -11.76 -28.45
C ASP A 661 21.15 -13.27 -28.24
N GLN A 662 20.85 -14.01 -29.32
CA GLN A 662 20.74 -15.48 -29.25
C GLN A 662 22.05 -16.12 -28.78
N TYR A 663 23.19 -15.60 -29.23
CA TYR A 663 24.54 -16.04 -28.85
C TYR A 663 25.11 -15.23 -27.67
N SER A 664 24.25 -14.68 -26.82
CA SER A 664 24.62 -14.04 -25.55
C SER A 664 25.53 -12.82 -25.64
N GLY A 665 25.54 -12.14 -26.78
CA GLY A 665 26.04 -10.79 -26.88
C GLY A 665 24.91 -9.78 -26.75
N CYS A 666 25.27 -8.52 -26.60
CA CYS A 666 24.33 -7.41 -26.49
C CYS A 666 24.74 -6.28 -27.44
N ALA A 667 23.74 -5.64 -28.04
CA ALA A 667 23.96 -4.42 -28.80
C ALA A 667 24.12 -3.25 -27.84
N ASN A 668 25.19 -2.47 -28.02
CA ASN A 668 25.48 -1.32 -27.17
C ASN A 668 25.16 -0.01 -27.88
N LYS A 669 25.73 0.20 -29.08
CA LYS A 669 25.55 1.47 -29.82
C LYS A 669 25.42 1.22 -31.30
N ASN A 670 24.46 1.91 -31.91
CA ASN A 670 24.30 2.00 -33.36
C ASN A 670 24.91 3.33 -33.81
N ILE A 671 25.88 3.28 -34.70
CA ILE A 671 26.68 4.42 -35.17
C ILE A 671 26.52 4.49 -36.69
N GLY A 672 25.38 5.00 -37.15
CA GLY A 672 25.07 5.05 -38.59
C GLY A 672 24.93 3.64 -39.17
N ASP A 673 25.90 3.24 -39.98
CA ASP A 673 26.09 1.92 -40.61
C ASP A 673 26.81 0.90 -39.73
N ALA A 674 27.42 1.35 -38.64
CA ALA A 674 28.17 0.48 -37.77
C ALA A 674 27.41 0.10 -36.49
N PHE A 675 27.64 -1.12 -36.01
CA PHE A 675 27.09 -1.62 -34.75
C PHE A 675 28.22 -2.06 -33.80
N LEU A 676 28.19 -1.53 -32.58
CA LEU A 676 29.03 -1.97 -31.46
C LEU A 676 28.28 -3.03 -30.65
N LEU A 677 28.88 -4.21 -30.56
CA LEU A 677 28.34 -5.40 -29.93
C LEU A 677 29.30 -5.86 -28.84
N VAL A 678 28.77 -6.35 -27.72
CA VAL A 678 29.58 -6.69 -26.54
C VAL A 678 29.14 -8.01 -25.96
N TRP A 679 30.09 -8.88 -25.63
CA TRP A 679 29.87 -10.09 -24.82
C TRP A 679 30.58 -9.90 -23.48
N LYS A 680 29.79 -9.64 -22.44
CA LYS A 680 30.28 -9.46 -21.06
C LYS A 680 30.46 -10.83 -20.40
N PHE A 681 31.60 -11.03 -19.73
CA PHE A 681 31.79 -12.24 -18.92
C PHE A 681 30.87 -12.20 -17.69
N PRO A 682 30.24 -13.33 -17.32
CA PRO A 682 29.27 -13.39 -16.24
C PRO A 682 29.89 -12.99 -14.89
N GLU A 683 29.14 -12.28 -14.07
CA GLU A 683 29.55 -11.90 -12.71
C GLU A 683 28.99 -12.89 -11.68
N VAL A 684 29.80 -13.27 -10.71
CA VAL A 684 29.41 -14.12 -9.58
C VAL A 684 29.69 -13.35 -8.29
N GLU A 685 28.74 -13.43 -7.37
CA GLU A 685 28.86 -12.82 -6.05
C GLU A 685 29.62 -13.77 -5.11
N ARG A 686 30.77 -13.32 -4.59
CA ARG A 686 31.56 -14.06 -3.60
C ARG A 686 31.10 -13.73 -2.17
N GLU A 687 31.49 -14.57 -1.21
CA GLU A 687 31.28 -14.32 0.21
C GLU A 687 31.74 -12.90 0.59
N GLY A 688 30.82 -12.07 1.08
CA GLY A 688 31.06 -10.65 1.37
C GLY A 688 30.41 -9.66 0.40
N GLY A 689 29.63 -10.11 -0.59
CA GLY A 689 28.85 -9.24 -1.48
C GLY A 689 29.67 -8.59 -2.61
N VAL A 690 30.91 -9.03 -2.82
CA VAL A 690 31.76 -8.53 -3.90
C VAL A 690 31.43 -9.30 -5.19
N LYS A 691 31.02 -8.58 -6.23
CA LYS A 691 30.76 -9.13 -7.56
C LYS A 691 32.06 -9.16 -8.37
N GLU A 692 32.52 -10.35 -8.74
CA GLU A 692 33.69 -10.56 -9.60
C GLU A 692 33.31 -11.32 -10.87
N GLN A 693 34.04 -11.06 -11.96
CA GLN A 693 33.82 -11.76 -13.23
C GLN A 693 34.36 -13.19 -13.16
N LEU A 694 33.52 -14.15 -13.51
CA LEU A 694 33.90 -15.54 -13.67
C LEU A 694 34.65 -15.71 -15.00
N MET A 695 35.96 -15.96 -14.89
CA MET A 695 36.84 -16.23 -16.03
C MET A 695 37.47 -17.61 -15.91
N ASP A 696 36.65 -18.65 -15.77
CA ASP A 696 37.11 -20.01 -15.96
C ASP A 696 37.28 -20.31 -17.46
N THR A 697 38.26 -21.14 -17.80
CA THR A 697 38.58 -21.47 -19.20
C THR A 697 37.36 -21.99 -19.97
N ALA A 698 36.46 -22.75 -19.34
CA ALA A 698 35.29 -23.29 -20.03
C ALA A 698 34.29 -22.20 -20.42
N THR A 699 33.96 -21.29 -19.50
CA THR A 699 33.06 -20.15 -19.77
C THR A 699 33.69 -19.18 -20.78
N THR A 700 34.98 -18.87 -20.63
CA THR A 700 35.67 -17.96 -21.55
C THR A 700 35.70 -18.52 -22.98
N ASN A 701 36.10 -19.79 -23.15
CA ASN A 701 36.09 -20.46 -24.45
C ASN A 701 34.70 -20.48 -25.07
N ARG A 702 33.69 -20.82 -24.25
CA ARG A 702 32.30 -20.87 -24.68
C ARG A 702 31.79 -19.52 -25.18
N LEU A 703 32.09 -18.43 -24.46
CA LEU A 703 31.67 -17.09 -24.85
C LEU A 703 32.41 -16.60 -26.10
N ALA A 704 33.70 -16.90 -26.22
CA ALA A 704 34.49 -16.59 -27.42
C ALA A 704 33.99 -17.33 -28.67
N ASP A 705 33.65 -18.61 -28.53
CA ASP A 705 33.06 -19.41 -29.60
C ASP A 705 31.68 -18.86 -30.00
N MET A 706 30.85 -18.46 -29.02
CA MET A 706 29.56 -17.83 -29.28
C MET A 706 29.70 -16.51 -30.03
N ALA A 707 30.66 -15.65 -29.65
CA ALA A 707 30.93 -14.39 -30.33
C ALA A 707 31.30 -14.63 -31.80
N LEU A 708 32.21 -15.58 -32.07
CA LEU A 708 32.61 -15.95 -33.42
C LEU A 708 31.44 -16.50 -34.24
N VAL A 709 30.74 -17.52 -33.72
CA VAL A 709 29.63 -18.15 -34.44
C VAL A 709 28.49 -17.15 -34.68
N SER A 710 28.24 -16.21 -33.77
CA SER A 710 27.23 -15.17 -33.97
C SER A 710 27.50 -14.37 -35.26
N PHE A 711 28.76 -13.97 -35.51
CA PHE A 711 29.14 -13.21 -36.71
C PHE A 711 29.01 -14.06 -37.98
N VAL A 712 29.41 -15.34 -37.91
CA VAL A 712 29.19 -16.28 -39.01
C VAL A 712 27.69 -16.42 -39.33
N LYS A 713 26.84 -16.55 -38.31
CA LYS A 713 25.38 -16.65 -38.49
C LYS A 713 24.74 -15.34 -38.95
N VAL A 714 25.26 -14.19 -38.55
CA VAL A 714 24.82 -12.88 -39.06
C VAL A 714 25.09 -12.79 -40.56
N ILE A 715 26.29 -13.16 -41.01
CA ILE A 715 26.65 -13.21 -42.44
C ILE A 715 25.68 -14.13 -43.21
N ALA A 716 25.39 -15.31 -42.66
CA ALA A 716 24.42 -16.23 -43.24
C ALA A 716 23.00 -15.63 -43.29
N GLY A 717 22.55 -15.00 -42.20
CA GLY A 717 21.23 -14.39 -42.07
C GLY A 717 21.01 -13.25 -43.07
N ILE A 718 22.01 -12.38 -43.26
CA ILE A 718 21.96 -11.29 -44.23
C ILE A 718 21.82 -11.84 -45.66
N ASN A 719 22.57 -12.90 -46.00
CA ASN A 719 22.55 -13.47 -47.35
C ASN A 719 21.28 -14.27 -47.67
N LYS A 720 20.68 -14.90 -46.65
CA LYS A 720 19.45 -15.69 -46.75
C LYS A 720 18.16 -14.86 -46.67
N SER A 721 18.23 -13.64 -46.12
CA SER A 721 17.06 -12.78 -45.92
C SER A 721 16.42 -12.40 -47.25
N GLN A 722 15.14 -12.75 -47.42
CA GLN A 722 14.35 -12.36 -48.58
C GLN A 722 14.16 -10.83 -48.64
N VAL A 723 13.93 -10.20 -47.49
CA VAL A 723 13.73 -8.75 -47.40
C VAL A 723 14.97 -7.99 -47.89
N LEU A 724 16.18 -8.47 -47.53
CA LEU A 724 17.43 -7.87 -48.02
C LEU A 724 17.75 -8.25 -49.47
N ALA A 725 17.17 -9.34 -49.98
CA ALA A 725 17.31 -9.71 -51.38
C ALA A 725 16.55 -8.77 -52.31
N GLU A 726 15.42 -8.19 -51.87
CA GLU A 726 14.64 -7.21 -52.65
C GLU A 726 15.45 -5.96 -53.03
N TYR A 727 16.42 -5.56 -52.20
CA TYR A 727 17.31 -4.43 -52.50
C TYR A 727 18.26 -4.70 -53.66
N ARG A 728 18.50 -5.97 -54.00
CA ARG A 728 19.36 -6.39 -55.13
C ARG A 728 18.71 -6.09 -56.48
N ASP A 729 17.37 -6.01 -56.50
CA ASP A 729 16.58 -5.84 -57.71
C ASP A 729 16.23 -4.36 -57.98
N ILE A 730 16.67 -3.43 -57.11
CA ILE A 730 16.43 -2.00 -57.28
C ILE A 730 17.31 -1.47 -58.43
N PRO A 731 16.73 -0.95 -59.54
CA PRO A 731 17.49 -0.56 -60.73
C PRO A 731 18.56 0.51 -60.46
N GLU A 732 18.27 1.46 -59.56
CA GLU A 732 19.17 2.56 -59.19
C GLU A 732 20.41 2.04 -58.45
N LEU A 733 20.25 1.05 -57.56
CA LEU A 733 21.37 0.38 -56.87
C LEU A 733 22.18 -0.46 -57.85
N VAL A 734 21.52 -1.19 -58.75
CA VAL A 734 22.19 -1.99 -59.79
C VAL A 734 23.01 -1.10 -60.73
N GLN A 735 22.51 0.07 -61.08
CA GLN A 735 23.23 1.02 -61.94
C GLN A 735 24.51 1.54 -61.28
N ARG A 736 24.50 1.77 -59.96
CA ARG A 736 25.64 2.35 -59.23
C ARG A 736 26.64 1.31 -58.74
N LEU A 737 26.15 0.19 -58.22
CA LEU A 737 26.93 -0.83 -57.52
C LEU A 737 27.16 -2.10 -58.35
N GLY A 738 26.55 -2.18 -59.54
CA GLY A 738 26.70 -3.29 -60.47
C GLY A 738 25.62 -4.37 -60.33
N THR A 739 25.52 -5.21 -61.36
CA THR A 739 24.59 -6.35 -61.38
C THR A 739 25.00 -7.40 -60.35
N GLY A 740 24.01 -7.89 -59.58
CA GLY A 740 24.25 -8.90 -58.56
C GLY A 740 24.88 -8.38 -57.26
N TRP A 741 24.82 -7.06 -57.00
CA TRP A 741 25.20 -6.50 -55.70
C TRP A 741 24.45 -7.20 -54.56
N LYS A 742 25.17 -7.48 -53.47
CA LYS A 742 24.61 -8.06 -52.24
C LYS A 742 25.06 -7.20 -51.07
N VAL A 743 24.18 -7.03 -50.10
CA VAL A 743 24.53 -6.42 -48.80
C VAL A 743 25.65 -7.24 -48.17
N LYS A 744 26.78 -6.58 -47.90
CA LYS A 744 27.94 -7.16 -47.23
C LYS A 744 28.25 -6.35 -45.99
N MET A 745 28.82 -7.01 -44.99
CA MET A 745 29.31 -6.35 -43.79
C MET A 745 30.73 -6.81 -43.48
N GLY A 746 31.53 -5.90 -42.92
CA GLY A 746 32.79 -6.24 -42.27
C GLY A 746 32.58 -6.49 -40.80
N PHE A 747 33.42 -7.32 -40.21
CA PHE A 747 33.33 -7.71 -38.80
C PHE A 747 34.73 -7.74 -38.16
N GLY A 748 34.89 -7.05 -37.04
CA GLY A 748 36.09 -7.08 -36.21
C GLY A 748 35.77 -7.58 -34.81
N LEU A 749 36.54 -8.53 -34.30
CA LEU A 749 36.40 -9.08 -32.95
C LEU A 749 37.70 -8.98 -32.17
N HIS A 750 37.61 -8.47 -30.95
CA HIS A 750 38.72 -8.34 -30.01
C HIS A 750 38.27 -8.54 -28.57
N VAL A 751 39.16 -9.01 -27.70
CA VAL A 751 38.89 -9.16 -26.25
C VAL A 751 39.80 -8.26 -25.45
N GLY A 752 39.26 -7.64 -24.40
CA GLY A 752 40.08 -6.87 -23.47
C GLY A 752 39.27 -6.20 -22.38
N TRP A 753 39.96 -5.42 -21.54
CA TRP A 753 39.30 -4.63 -20.52
C TRP A 753 38.58 -3.41 -21.12
N ALA A 754 37.49 -2.96 -20.49
CA ALA A 754 36.89 -1.65 -20.70
C ALA A 754 36.29 -1.09 -19.41
N ILE A 755 36.05 0.22 -19.39
CA ILE A 755 35.27 0.88 -18.36
C ILE A 755 33.83 0.98 -18.86
N GLU A 756 32.92 0.27 -18.21
CA GLU A 756 31.47 0.37 -18.41
C GLU A 756 30.92 1.48 -17.51
N GLY A 757 30.25 2.48 -18.08
CA GLY A 757 29.68 3.57 -17.30
C GLY A 757 28.92 4.60 -18.12
N ALA A 758 28.37 5.60 -17.43
CA ALA A 758 27.70 6.74 -18.05
C ALA A 758 28.74 7.76 -18.56
N ILE A 759 28.54 8.24 -19.78
CA ILE A 759 29.35 9.31 -20.38
C ILE A 759 28.42 10.40 -20.87
N GLY A 760 28.77 11.65 -20.61
CA GLY A 760 28.08 12.81 -21.18
C GLY A 760 28.02 13.98 -20.21
N SER A 761 26.87 14.64 -20.19
CA SER A 761 26.56 15.75 -19.28
C SER A 761 25.13 15.60 -18.72
N GLU A 762 24.70 16.54 -17.90
CA GLU A 762 23.30 16.62 -17.43
C GLU A 762 22.27 16.70 -18.57
N PHE A 763 22.69 17.14 -19.77
CA PHE A 763 21.80 17.28 -20.93
C PHE A 763 21.64 15.98 -21.72
N LYS A 764 22.67 15.14 -21.77
CA LYS A 764 22.66 13.88 -22.53
C LYS A 764 23.69 12.93 -21.95
N ILE A 765 23.22 11.71 -21.68
CA ILE A 765 24.04 10.60 -21.19
C ILE A 765 23.91 9.43 -22.15
N ASP A 766 25.03 8.76 -22.40
CA ASP A 766 25.13 7.47 -23.08
C ASP A 766 25.82 6.48 -22.14
N ALA A 767 25.19 5.33 -21.88
CA ALA A 767 25.91 4.20 -21.30
C ALA A 767 26.85 3.62 -22.36
N SER A 768 28.12 3.47 -22.02
CA SER A 768 29.10 3.01 -23.01
C SER A 768 30.28 2.28 -22.39
N TYR A 769 31.10 1.72 -23.28
CA TYR A 769 32.37 1.07 -22.96
C TYR A 769 33.51 1.92 -23.48
N LEU A 770 34.38 2.40 -22.58
CA LEU A 770 35.58 3.14 -22.95
C LEU A 770 36.82 2.27 -22.77
N SER A 771 37.56 2.08 -23.86
CA SER A 771 38.83 1.37 -23.85
C SER A 771 39.58 1.51 -25.18
N PRO A 772 40.93 1.48 -25.17
CA PRO A 772 41.71 1.17 -26.37
C PRO A 772 41.29 -0.15 -27.05
N ASN A 773 40.81 -1.14 -26.28
CA ASN A 773 40.39 -2.44 -26.79
C ASN A 773 39.10 -2.35 -27.63
N VAL A 774 38.16 -1.45 -27.27
CA VAL A 774 36.96 -1.18 -28.08
C VAL A 774 37.36 -0.59 -29.43
N ASN A 775 38.32 0.34 -29.43
CA ASN A 775 38.87 0.92 -30.66
C ASN A 775 39.66 -0.10 -31.49
N MET A 776 40.24 -1.13 -30.88
CA MET A 776 40.90 -2.20 -31.62
C MET A 776 39.88 -3.00 -32.45
N ALA A 777 38.72 -3.33 -31.88
CA ALA A 777 37.66 -4.04 -32.61
C ALA A 777 37.18 -3.27 -33.86
N SER A 778 37.00 -1.95 -33.76
CA SER A 778 36.61 -1.12 -34.91
C SER A 778 37.71 -1.02 -35.97
N ARG A 779 38.98 -0.98 -35.56
CA ARG A 779 40.12 -1.02 -36.51
C ARG A 779 40.24 -2.36 -37.21
N LEU A 780 40.01 -3.45 -36.50
CA LEU A 780 39.97 -4.79 -37.09
C LEU A 780 38.85 -4.89 -38.12
N GLU A 781 37.66 -4.36 -37.82
CA GLU A 781 36.56 -4.29 -38.78
C GLU A 781 37.00 -3.52 -40.04
N ALA A 782 37.56 -2.32 -39.89
CA ALA A 782 38.00 -1.50 -41.02
C ALA A 782 39.06 -2.21 -41.88
N ALA A 783 40.03 -2.86 -41.23
CA ALA A 783 41.09 -3.62 -41.89
C ALA A 783 40.57 -4.80 -42.72
N THR A 784 39.37 -5.33 -42.45
CA THR A 784 38.81 -6.42 -43.26
C THR A 784 38.67 -6.02 -44.74
N LYS A 785 38.53 -4.72 -45.07
CA LYS A 785 38.54 -4.20 -46.45
C LYS A 785 39.85 -4.48 -47.16
N GLN A 786 40.97 -4.24 -46.47
CA GLN A 786 42.31 -4.42 -47.00
C GLN A 786 42.61 -5.90 -47.29
N TYR A 787 42.19 -6.79 -46.39
CA TYR A 787 42.41 -8.23 -46.53
C TYR A 787 41.36 -8.95 -47.38
N GLY A 788 40.28 -8.27 -47.79
CA GLY A 788 39.19 -8.87 -48.56
C GLY A 788 38.44 -9.99 -47.84
N VAL A 789 38.45 -9.99 -46.50
CA VAL A 789 37.76 -11.00 -45.67
C VAL A 789 36.51 -10.41 -45.02
N TYR A 790 35.63 -11.26 -44.49
CA TYR A 790 34.44 -10.80 -43.77
C TYR A 790 34.72 -10.56 -42.28
N ILE A 791 35.54 -11.41 -41.64
CA ILE A 791 35.77 -11.37 -40.19
C ILE A 791 37.28 -11.26 -39.93
N LEU A 792 37.68 -10.31 -39.07
CA LEU A 792 39.02 -10.27 -38.48
C LEU A 792 38.95 -10.43 -36.97
N ILE A 793 39.87 -11.24 -36.46
CA ILE A 793 39.95 -11.69 -35.07
C ILE A 793 41.37 -11.40 -34.57
N SER A 794 41.49 -10.71 -33.45
CA SER A 794 42.79 -10.50 -32.77
C SER A 794 43.35 -11.79 -32.16
N ASN A 795 44.67 -11.90 -32.02
CA ASN A 795 45.28 -13.04 -31.33
C ASN A 795 44.77 -13.23 -29.90
N GLU A 796 44.51 -12.16 -29.14
CA GLU A 796 44.05 -12.30 -27.75
C GLU A 796 42.69 -13.03 -27.68
N LEU A 797 41.82 -12.78 -28.65
CA LEU A 797 40.53 -13.47 -28.73
C LEU A 797 40.70 -14.90 -29.23
N TYR A 798 41.58 -15.12 -30.22
CA TYR A 798 41.91 -16.46 -30.72
C TYR A 798 42.44 -17.37 -29.61
N ASP A 799 43.33 -16.85 -28.75
CA ASP A 799 43.98 -17.60 -27.68
C ASP A 799 43.00 -18.11 -26.61
N ILE A 800 41.87 -17.41 -26.43
CA ILE A 800 40.82 -17.79 -25.48
C ILE A 800 39.66 -18.58 -26.10
N MET A 801 39.72 -18.91 -27.39
CA MET A 801 38.71 -19.76 -28.05
C MET A 801 38.91 -21.24 -27.69
N SER A 802 37.90 -22.07 -27.93
CA SER A 802 38.11 -23.52 -27.85
C SER A 802 39.09 -24.01 -28.92
N PRO A 803 39.87 -25.09 -28.65
CA PRO A 803 40.77 -25.66 -29.64
C PRO A 803 40.06 -26.03 -30.96
N GLN A 804 38.80 -26.47 -30.88
CA GLN A 804 37.98 -26.79 -32.05
C GLN A 804 37.63 -25.54 -32.87
N ALA A 805 37.32 -24.41 -32.24
CA ALA A 805 37.09 -23.14 -32.94
C ALA A 805 38.38 -22.58 -33.54
N GLN A 806 39.52 -22.71 -32.83
CA GLN A 806 40.83 -22.31 -33.32
C GLN A 806 41.24 -23.03 -34.62
N LEU A 807 40.93 -24.32 -34.75
CA LEU A 807 41.20 -25.11 -35.97
C LEU A 807 40.48 -24.56 -37.20
N ASN A 808 39.31 -23.94 -37.00
CA ASN A 808 38.47 -23.37 -38.03
C ASN A 808 38.91 -21.97 -38.48
N CYS A 809 39.89 -21.37 -37.80
CA CYS A 809 40.49 -20.08 -38.14
C CYS A 809 41.87 -20.28 -38.80
N ARG A 810 42.30 -19.30 -39.60
CA ARG A 810 43.69 -19.19 -40.06
C ARG A 810 44.26 -17.82 -39.72
N GLN A 811 45.53 -17.80 -39.35
CA GLN A 811 46.28 -16.56 -39.23
C GLN A 811 46.60 -16.06 -40.64
N ILE A 812 46.26 -14.81 -40.95
CA ILE A 812 46.49 -14.21 -42.26
C ILE A 812 47.59 -13.16 -42.25
N ASP A 813 47.88 -12.57 -41.09
CA ASP A 813 48.92 -11.56 -40.97
C ASP A 813 49.41 -11.43 -39.52
N ARG A 814 50.54 -10.77 -39.36
CA ARG A 814 50.99 -10.21 -38.09
C ARG A 814 51.40 -8.77 -38.36
N ALA A 815 50.68 -7.83 -37.79
CA ALA A 815 50.91 -6.43 -38.09
C ALA A 815 50.67 -5.50 -36.90
N THR A 816 51.36 -4.37 -36.87
CA THR A 816 51.02 -3.27 -35.96
C THR A 816 49.90 -2.45 -36.57
N VAL A 817 48.89 -2.14 -35.75
CA VAL A 817 47.75 -1.32 -36.18
C VAL A 817 48.03 0.12 -35.79
N LYS A 818 47.70 1.08 -36.66
CA LYS A 818 47.93 2.51 -36.44
C LYS A 818 47.56 2.96 -35.02
N GLY A 819 48.56 3.39 -34.24
CA GLY A 819 48.41 3.83 -32.85
C GLY A 819 48.63 2.75 -31.79
N SER A 820 49.00 1.53 -32.16
CA SER A 820 49.55 0.48 -31.29
C SER A 820 50.91 0.04 -31.81
N GLN A 821 51.93 0.09 -30.96
CA GLN A 821 53.28 -0.42 -31.27
C GLN A 821 53.41 -1.93 -31.03
N VAL A 822 52.39 -2.56 -30.43
CA VAL A 822 52.38 -4.00 -30.16
C VAL A 822 51.89 -4.73 -31.43
N PRO A 823 52.68 -5.64 -32.00
CA PRO A 823 52.29 -6.39 -33.19
C PRO A 823 51.19 -7.39 -32.84
N LEU A 824 50.10 -7.33 -33.59
CA LEU A 824 48.90 -8.12 -33.38
C LEU A 824 48.83 -9.25 -34.42
N GLY A 825 48.54 -10.47 -33.97
CA GLY A 825 48.22 -11.57 -34.88
C GLY A 825 46.80 -11.40 -35.42
N LEU A 826 46.63 -11.41 -36.74
CA LEU A 826 45.33 -11.29 -37.39
C LEU A 826 44.86 -12.66 -37.87
N TYR A 827 43.69 -13.06 -37.39
CA TYR A 827 43.05 -14.32 -37.76
C TYR A 827 41.74 -14.06 -38.49
N THR A 828 41.37 -14.97 -39.38
CA THR A 828 40.08 -14.94 -40.08
C THR A 828 39.42 -16.31 -40.04
N VAL A 829 38.12 -16.30 -40.28
CA VAL A 829 37.33 -17.48 -40.64
C VAL A 829 36.93 -17.32 -42.10
N ASP A 830 37.43 -18.21 -42.96
CA ASP A 830 37.12 -18.19 -44.38
C ASP A 830 35.66 -18.62 -44.61
N LEU A 831 34.92 -17.79 -45.34
CA LEU A 831 33.50 -17.98 -45.63
C LEU A 831 33.20 -17.53 -47.07
N ASP A 832 32.44 -18.33 -47.81
CA ASP A 832 31.84 -17.94 -49.10
C ASP A 832 30.32 -17.85 -48.96
N PRO A 833 29.79 -16.68 -48.53
CA PRO A 833 28.35 -16.47 -48.41
C PRO A 833 27.62 -16.46 -49.77
N GLY A 834 28.35 -16.40 -50.89
CA GLY A 834 27.78 -16.36 -52.22
C GLY A 834 26.93 -17.58 -52.56
N ARG A 835 27.21 -18.72 -51.91
CA ARG A 835 26.57 -20.03 -52.13
C ARG A 835 25.23 -20.22 -51.43
N LEU A 836 24.90 -19.37 -50.46
CA LEU A 836 23.64 -19.47 -49.75
C LEU A 836 22.48 -19.05 -50.65
N SER A 837 21.43 -19.88 -50.70
CA SER A 837 20.18 -19.54 -51.37
C SER A 837 19.29 -18.70 -50.46
N VAL A 838 18.55 -17.77 -51.08
CA VAL A 838 17.54 -16.99 -50.37
C VAL A 838 16.39 -17.92 -49.99
N VAL A 839 16.01 -17.92 -48.71
CA VAL A 839 14.92 -18.76 -48.21
C VAL A 839 13.62 -17.97 -48.32
N GLY A 840 12.69 -18.41 -49.17
CA GLY A 840 11.35 -17.84 -49.24
C GLY A 840 10.54 -18.22 -48.00
N HIS A 841 10.16 -17.25 -47.17
CA HIS A 841 9.27 -17.51 -46.05
C HIS A 841 7.80 -17.33 -46.49
N PRO A 842 6.87 -18.22 -46.11
CA PRO A 842 5.44 -17.99 -46.36
C PRO A 842 5.00 -16.69 -45.68
N LEU A 843 4.33 -15.81 -46.43
CA LEU A 843 3.72 -14.56 -45.96
C LEU A 843 2.83 -14.82 -44.73
N ALA A 844 3.33 -14.51 -43.53
CA ALA A 844 2.53 -14.55 -42.31
C ALA A 844 1.70 -13.26 -42.20
N GLY A 845 0.37 -13.39 -42.24
CA GLY A 845 -0.57 -12.29 -42.18
C GLY A 845 -0.42 -11.40 -40.93
N ALA A 846 -0.52 -10.09 -41.13
CA ALA A 846 -0.22 -9.02 -40.16
C ALA A 846 -1.06 -9.02 -38.87
N SER A 847 -2.15 -9.79 -38.78
CA SER A 847 -3.06 -9.77 -37.62
C SER A 847 -2.61 -10.68 -36.46
N GLY A 848 -1.72 -11.67 -36.69
CA GLY A 848 -1.16 -12.56 -35.65
C GLY A 848 0.16 -12.09 -35.03
N ALA A 849 0.70 -10.95 -35.47
CA ALA A 849 2.09 -10.54 -35.21
C ALA A 849 2.39 -10.23 -33.74
N LEU A 850 1.42 -9.69 -32.97
CA LEU A 850 1.63 -9.33 -31.56
C LEU A 850 1.68 -10.55 -30.62
N GLN A 851 0.80 -11.55 -30.82
CA GLN A 851 0.85 -12.81 -30.07
C GLN A 851 2.11 -13.63 -30.40
N ASN A 852 2.65 -13.46 -31.61
CA ASN A 852 3.88 -14.12 -32.02
C ASN A 852 5.14 -13.50 -31.41
N LYS A 853 5.20 -12.18 -31.14
CA LYS A 853 6.44 -11.53 -30.63
C LYS A 853 6.87 -12.02 -29.24
N SER A 854 5.95 -12.12 -28.27
CA SER A 854 6.28 -12.63 -26.93
C SER A 854 6.69 -14.11 -26.97
N ARG A 855 5.98 -14.94 -27.76
CA ARG A 855 6.36 -16.36 -27.99
C ARG A 855 7.73 -16.50 -28.66
N LEU A 856 8.00 -15.72 -29.71
CA LEU A 856 9.31 -15.71 -30.39
C LEU A 856 10.42 -15.30 -29.41
N ARG A 857 10.17 -14.33 -28.53
CA ARG A 857 11.13 -13.91 -27.49
C ARG A 857 11.37 -15.01 -26.44
N GLN A 858 10.32 -15.67 -25.96
CA GLN A 858 10.45 -16.83 -25.07
C GLN A 858 11.27 -17.95 -25.72
N GLN A 859 11.02 -18.23 -27.01
CA GLN A 859 11.77 -19.21 -27.76
C GLN A 859 13.26 -18.84 -27.90
N ARG A 860 13.57 -17.56 -28.16
CA ARG A 860 14.95 -17.04 -28.15
C ARG A 860 15.62 -17.20 -26.79
N ASN A 861 14.93 -16.85 -25.71
CA ASN A 861 15.47 -17.02 -24.34
C ASN A 861 15.75 -18.48 -24.02
N LEU A 862 14.88 -19.40 -24.43
CA LEU A 862 15.10 -20.85 -24.29
C LEU A 862 16.29 -21.33 -25.12
N GLN A 863 16.47 -20.82 -26.34
CA GLN A 863 17.66 -21.13 -27.14
C GLN A 863 18.94 -20.61 -26.49
N LYS A 864 18.93 -19.36 -25.99
CA LYS A 864 20.04 -18.77 -25.23
C LYS A 864 20.44 -19.66 -24.05
N GLN A 865 19.47 -20.11 -23.25
CA GLN A 865 19.73 -21.05 -22.14
C GLN A 865 20.31 -22.41 -22.61
N LYS A 866 19.84 -22.95 -23.75
CA LYS A 866 20.39 -24.18 -24.34
C LYS A 866 21.85 -24.01 -24.80
N LEU A 867 22.21 -22.85 -25.33
CA LEU A 867 23.58 -22.53 -25.75
C LEU A 867 24.54 -22.39 -24.57
N TRP A 868 24.05 -21.94 -23.42
CA TRP A 868 24.81 -21.95 -22.15
C TRP A 868 24.97 -23.34 -21.55
N SER A 869 24.11 -24.31 -21.90
CA SER A 869 24.21 -25.66 -21.35
C SER A 869 25.48 -26.39 -21.84
N SER A 870 26.19 -27.04 -20.92
CA SER A 870 27.46 -27.75 -21.19
C SER A 870 27.34 -28.86 -22.24
N ARG A 871 26.11 -29.35 -22.49
CA ARG A 871 25.81 -30.40 -23.48
C ARG A 871 25.92 -29.93 -24.92
N THR A 872 25.75 -28.63 -25.17
CA THR A 872 25.84 -28.05 -26.51
C THR A 872 27.28 -27.60 -26.76
N SER A 873 27.93 -28.18 -27.77
CA SER A 873 29.21 -27.69 -28.28
C SER A 873 28.95 -26.65 -29.36
N ILE A 874 29.40 -25.40 -29.15
CA ILE A 874 29.21 -24.31 -30.12
C ILE A 874 30.15 -24.51 -31.32
N SER A 875 31.39 -24.92 -31.09
CA SER A 875 32.36 -25.18 -32.16
C SER A 875 31.95 -26.33 -33.08
N ALA A 876 31.13 -27.27 -32.60
CA ALA A 876 30.54 -28.33 -33.44
C ALA A 876 29.59 -27.76 -34.52
N MET A 877 29.07 -26.55 -34.35
CA MET A 877 28.22 -25.91 -35.36
C MET A 877 28.93 -25.69 -36.70
N PHE A 878 30.27 -25.59 -36.72
CA PHE A 878 31.02 -25.54 -37.97
C PHE A 878 30.89 -26.82 -38.83
N GLU A 879 30.53 -27.95 -38.20
CA GLU A 879 30.33 -29.24 -38.87
C GLU A 879 28.85 -29.60 -39.01
N THR A 880 28.00 -29.14 -38.09
CA THR A 880 26.57 -29.53 -38.05
C THR A 880 25.62 -28.51 -38.65
N ASP A 881 25.94 -27.21 -38.62
CA ASP A 881 25.04 -26.16 -39.13
C ASP A 881 25.08 -26.12 -40.66
N PRO A 882 23.93 -26.29 -41.36
CA PRO A 882 23.92 -26.40 -42.81
C PRO A 882 24.39 -25.12 -43.50
N ASP A 883 24.16 -23.95 -42.91
CA ASP A 883 24.57 -22.68 -43.50
C ASP A 883 26.09 -22.53 -43.43
N ILE A 884 26.70 -22.87 -42.29
CA ILE A 884 28.16 -22.78 -42.12
C ILE A 884 28.87 -23.79 -43.01
N VAL A 885 28.39 -25.03 -43.07
CA VAL A 885 28.96 -26.08 -43.94
C VAL A 885 28.90 -25.66 -45.41
N THR A 886 27.76 -25.12 -45.87
CA THR A 886 27.59 -24.66 -47.26
C THR A 886 28.56 -23.53 -47.60
N MET A 887 28.73 -22.54 -46.70
CA MET A 887 29.70 -21.45 -46.91
C MET A 887 31.16 -21.91 -46.94
N ARG A 888 31.46 -23.08 -46.36
CA ARG A 888 32.83 -23.60 -46.22
C ARG A 888 33.16 -24.79 -47.13
N GLU A 889 32.23 -25.24 -47.95
CA GLU A 889 32.33 -26.48 -48.73
C GLU A 889 33.58 -26.57 -49.63
N HIS A 890 34.02 -25.46 -50.22
CA HIS A 890 35.19 -25.41 -51.11
C HIS A 890 36.53 -25.27 -50.38
N LEU A 891 36.53 -25.02 -49.07
CA LEU A 891 37.77 -24.85 -48.31
C LEU A 891 38.41 -26.21 -48.07
N THR A 892 39.47 -26.50 -48.83
CA THR A 892 40.21 -27.75 -48.68
C THR A 892 41.19 -27.67 -47.50
N LYS A 893 41.39 -28.79 -46.80
CA LYS A 893 42.43 -28.90 -45.77
C LYS A 893 43.84 -28.69 -46.36
N GLU A 894 44.03 -29.06 -47.62
CA GLU A 894 45.28 -28.82 -48.35
C GLU A 894 45.58 -27.33 -48.51
N PHE A 895 44.57 -26.51 -48.86
CA PHE A 895 44.73 -25.07 -48.94
C PHE A 895 45.16 -24.46 -47.61
N ILE A 896 44.44 -24.76 -46.53
CA ILE A 896 44.73 -24.19 -45.20
C ILE A 896 46.13 -24.57 -44.74
N THR A 897 46.53 -25.84 -44.91
CA THR A 897 47.87 -26.31 -44.51
C THR A 897 48.98 -25.71 -45.37
N THR A 898 48.76 -25.54 -46.68
CA THR A 898 49.72 -24.92 -47.59
C THR A 898 49.89 -23.44 -47.28
N PHE A 899 48.79 -22.71 -47.07
CA PHE A 899 48.82 -21.30 -46.68
C PHE A 899 49.56 -21.11 -45.35
N ARG A 900 49.27 -21.92 -44.32
CA ARG A 900 49.98 -21.86 -43.03
C ARG A 900 51.49 -22.07 -43.17
N LYS A 901 51.93 -22.97 -44.06
CA LYS A 901 53.36 -23.14 -44.38
C LYS A 901 53.96 -21.89 -45.02
N GLY A 902 53.28 -21.31 -46.01
CA GLY A 902 53.71 -20.07 -46.66
C GLY A 902 53.84 -18.91 -45.67
N PHE A 903 52.84 -18.77 -44.79
CA PHE A 903 52.84 -17.78 -43.73
C PHE A 903 53.99 -17.96 -42.72
N SER A 904 54.31 -19.20 -42.34
CA SER A 904 55.47 -19.48 -41.49
C SER A 904 56.79 -19.05 -42.13
N HIS A 905 56.96 -19.26 -43.44
CA HIS A 905 58.15 -18.79 -44.17
C HIS A 905 58.20 -17.26 -44.26
N TYR A 906 57.05 -16.61 -44.48
CA TYR A 906 56.95 -15.15 -44.48
C TYR A 906 57.37 -14.56 -43.13
N GLN A 907 56.84 -15.10 -42.03
CA GLN A 907 57.17 -14.65 -40.68
C GLN A 907 58.66 -14.86 -40.35
N ALA A 908 59.26 -15.96 -40.84
CA ALA A 908 60.68 -16.25 -40.67
C ALA A 908 61.62 -15.38 -41.53
N GLY A 909 61.10 -14.57 -42.46
CA GLY A 909 61.89 -13.74 -43.38
C GLY A 909 62.34 -14.47 -44.66
N GLU A 910 61.91 -15.71 -44.88
CA GLU A 910 62.22 -16.50 -46.08
C GLU A 910 61.27 -16.15 -47.25
N TRP A 911 61.24 -14.87 -47.65
CA TRP A 911 60.22 -14.31 -48.56
C TRP A 911 60.20 -14.96 -49.95
N HIS A 912 61.33 -15.43 -50.48
CA HIS A 912 61.36 -16.19 -51.73
C HIS A 912 60.54 -17.49 -51.66
N ARG A 913 60.68 -18.26 -50.58
CA ARG A 913 59.89 -19.49 -50.37
C ARG A 913 58.42 -19.16 -50.11
N ALA A 914 58.17 -18.12 -49.34
CA ALA A 914 56.81 -17.64 -49.08
C ALA A 914 56.08 -17.25 -50.38
N ARG A 915 56.77 -16.56 -51.30
CA ARG A 915 56.24 -16.19 -52.63
C ARG A 915 55.80 -17.40 -53.42
N GLU A 916 56.63 -18.44 -53.55
CA GLU A 916 56.29 -19.65 -54.31
C GLU A 916 55.00 -20.31 -53.78
N ILE A 917 54.87 -20.35 -52.45
CA ILE A 917 53.70 -20.91 -51.78
C ILE A 917 52.47 -20.01 -51.97
N PHE A 918 52.60 -18.69 -51.80
CA PHE A 918 51.47 -17.78 -51.90
C PHE A 918 50.93 -17.63 -53.33
N VAL A 919 51.80 -17.69 -54.34
CA VAL A 919 51.35 -17.74 -55.75
C VAL A 919 50.52 -19.00 -56.00
N LYS A 920 50.87 -20.12 -55.37
CA LYS A 920 50.08 -21.36 -55.44
C LYS A 920 48.75 -21.22 -54.68
N THR A 921 48.75 -20.66 -53.47
CA THR A 921 47.52 -20.54 -52.66
C THR A 921 46.56 -19.51 -53.22
N GLN A 922 47.05 -18.47 -53.89
CA GLN A 922 46.24 -17.41 -54.51
C GLN A 922 45.09 -17.96 -55.38
N PHE A 923 45.31 -19.05 -56.12
CA PHE A 923 44.31 -19.61 -57.05
C PHE A 923 43.84 -21.02 -56.71
N MET A 924 44.26 -21.58 -55.57
CA MET A 924 43.98 -22.98 -55.22
C MET A 924 42.48 -23.29 -55.03
N LEU A 925 41.69 -22.29 -54.63
CA LEU A 925 40.26 -22.43 -54.36
C LEU A 925 39.37 -22.13 -55.57
N GLY A 926 39.95 -21.85 -56.74
CA GLY A 926 39.23 -21.43 -57.95
C GLY A 926 38.72 -19.98 -57.92
N VAL A 927 38.82 -19.32 -56.76
CA VAL A 927 38.63 -17.88 -56.56
C VAL A 927 39.93 -17.32 -55.98
N GLU A 928 40.24 -16.07 -56.30
CA GLU A 928 41.43 -15.40 -55.79
C GLU A 928 41.39 -15.23 -54.26
N ASP A 929 42.38 -15.79 -53.55
CA ASP A 929 42.57 -15.58 -52.11
C ASP A 929 43.22 -14.23 -51.84
N VAL A 930 42.40 -13.23 -51.51
CA VAL A 930 42.85 -11.85 -51.26
C VAL A 930 43.94 -11.75 -50.18
N PRO A 931 43.90 -12.48 -49.05
CA PRO A 931 45.00 -12.49 -48.09
C PRO A 931 46.35 -12.93 -48.68
N SER A 932 46.39 -13.96 -49.52
CA SER A 932 47.61 -14.35 -50.25
C SER A 932 48.09 -13.21 -51.16
N THR A 933 47.18 -12.56 -51.90
CA THR A 933 47.50 -11.43 -52.77
C THR A 933 48.07 -10.25 -51.99
N VAL A 934 47.48 -9.89 -50.86
CA VAL A 934 47.93 -8.78 -50.01
C VAL A 934 49.34 -8.99 -49.48
N LEU A 935 49.69 -10.22 -49.09
CA LEU A 935 51.05 -10.55 -48.66
C LEU A 935 52.02 -10.53 -49.85
N LEU A 936 51.62 -11.05 -51.01
CA LEU A 936 52.42 -10.99 -52.24
C LEU A 936 52.71 -9.55 -52.67
N THR A 937 51.71 -8.68 -52.68
CA THR A 937 51.84 -7.25 -53.03
C THR A 937 52.78 -6.53 -52.08
N PHE A 938 52.71 -6.84 -50.79
CA PHE A 938 53.62 -6.25 -49.81
C PHE A 938 55.07 -6.73 -50.00
N MET A 939 55.28 -8.03 -50.17
CA MET A 939 56.62 -8.56 -50.44
C MET A 939 57.19 -8.03 -51.77
N ALA A 940 56.33 -7.82 -52.78
CA ALA A 940 56.73 -7.25 -54.06
C ALA A 940 57.27 -5.82 -53.92
N GLY A 941 56.80 -5.05 -52.92
CA GLY A 941 57.34 -3.72 -52.61
C GLY A 941 58.81 -3.71 -52.15
N TYR A 942 59.35 -4.86 -51.75
CA TYR A 942 60.76 -5.03 -51.37
C TYR A 942 61.47 -6.08 -52.23
N ASP A 943 61.03 -6.26 -53.49
CA ASP A 943 61.63 -7.22 -54.42
C ASP A 943 61.68 -8.67 -53.89
N PHE A 944 60.74 -9.05 -53.02
CA PHE A 944 60.65 -10.35 -52.35
C PHE A 944 61.85 -10.73 -51.48
N VAL A 945 62.60 -9.74 -50.99
CA VAL A 945 63.68 -9.91 -50.01
C VAL A 945 63.29 -9.19 -48.72
N ALA A 946 63.31 -9.92 -47.59
CA ALA A 946 62.99 -9.34 -46.30
C ALA A 946 64.03 -8.26 -45.92
N PRO A 947 63.60 -7.09 -45.40
CA PRO A 947 64.50 -6.10 -44.83
C PRO A 947 65.37 -6.67 -43.71
N SER A 948 66.56 -6.10 -43.50
CA SER A 948 67.49 -6.55 -42.45
C SER A 948 66.93 -6.41 -41.03
N ASP A 949 65.95 -5.54 -40.84
CA ASP A 949 65.20 -5.27 -39.61
C ASP A 949 63.84 -5.98 -39.56
N TRP A 950 63.62 -7.01 -40.40
CA TRP A 950 62.37 -7.77 -40.40
C TRP A 950 62.15 -8.54 -39.09
N MET A 951 61.19 -8.08 -38.29
CA MET A 951 60.82 -8.67 -37.00
C MET A 951 59.65 -9.68 -37.10
N GLY A 952 59.29 -10.10 -38.32
CA GLY A 952 58.17 -11.03 -38.55
C GLY A 952 56.79 -10.37 -38.52
N PHE A 953 56.71 -9.04 -38.63
CA PHE A 953 55.46 -8.29 -38.73
C PHE A 953 55.65 -7.01 -39.55
N ARG A 954 54.58 -6.50 -40.13
CA ARG A 954 54.56 -5.22 -40.88
C ARG A 954 53.71 -4.15 -40.20
N GLU A 955 53.86 -2.90 -40.62
CA GLU A 955 53.00 -1.81 -40.14
C GLU A 955 51.81 -1.59 -41.09
N LEU A 956 50.59 -1.49 -40.54
CA LEU A 956 49.41 -1.06 -41.29
C LEU A 956 49.34 0.46 -41.31
N VAL A 957 49.71 1.04 -42.45
CA VAL A 957 49.81 2.50 -42.65
C VAL A 957 48.43 3.14 -42.88
N GLU A 958 47.50 2.39 -43.48
CA GLU A 958 46.14 2.82 -43.78
C GLU A 958 45.18 2.59 -42.60
N LYS A 959 44.06 3.33 -42.61
CA LYS A 959 43.01 3.30 -41.57
C LYS A 959 41.95 2.26 -41.89
#